data_AF-A0A6P1T431-F1
#
_entry.id   AF-A0A6P1T431-F1
#
_cell.length_a   1.000
_cell.length_b   1.000
_cell.length_c   1.000
_cell.angle_alpha   90.00
_cell.angle_beta   90.00
_cell.angle_gamma   90.00
#
_symmetry.space_group_name_H-M   'P 1'
#
loop_
_entity.id
_entity.type
_entity.pdbx_description
1 polymer ?
#
loop_
_entity_poly.entity_id
_entity_poly.type
_entity_poly.pdbx_seq_one_letter_code
_entity_poly.pdbx_strand_id
1 'polypeptide(L)'
;MPVLPEEFLIDDADPADDMPRFERATSNVNLSAAAASATRFPVAVAQPWRLRSLKHGAYFLQWQPKSSPFTRYNGTMRIERHGTATTASGDLYSHNAFTFTSWPSFRLVPNPDPSPSAGIPIFSRSRYKYYLRVTQILQWLTLSNSFTLQFERYAFDSTTNNWTNDGLHSAVMTFKSAPAGYPSGATYLEGTLMSPANVDLGTIRMGWVSDYLRKATIEIDRVSQSDYPAGNGAGETWSTVFDAVDWDVNVYQSDTNLTEPSGESWSDAEMHSAMLARRDSANLDSEWRYHLLCVRRLDSTSRGIMYDAYGGDSNNIPREGAGISSHWVIPSTSQWGTVQGMQFGDATGPYFRTAVHELGHALGLYHNTADNGFMNTTGTIAASPGTFPANIQWSFNAADAKRLRHMPDPWVRPGMIPFGSAYGSAPISDEDALDLNGPLGLRVEPLLDSVPIGAPVRVKVTLTNHSDSPIEVPDSLSLKSEHVSGRIVDPAATVRSFRSIMKCIEEHQHEVLKPGASISSDMTLLRGRDGALFPAPGLHKIIVDVSWEMNGMAVRVSGEDSVMVTHVEDEAHAVAAKAALTEPDLLLTLAIGGDHLEEGNRALDKAMDSPVLSPHFAVLKAKQVGRRFGKRKGNAAEAMKVLGDAPVISSSEARRIAELAKGADKAALKKSCSKALASTLKTAANGDRMVAALADSVG
;
A
#
# COMPACT_ATOMS: atom_id res chain seq x y z
N MET A 1 54.00 -33.56 -8.29
CA MET A 1 54.46 -32.28 -8.89
C MET A 1 53.31 -31.28 -8.81
N PRO A 2 53.39 -30.16 -8.05
CA PRO A 2 54.43 -29.88 -7.05
C PRO A 2 54.54 -31.10 -6.12
N VAL A 3 55.76 -31.45 -5.74
CA VAL A 3 56.01 -32.70 -5.01
C VAL A 3 55.47 -32.50 -3.59
N LEU A 4 54.26 -33.02 -3.36
CA LEU A 4 53.71 -33.30 -2.04
C LEU A 4 54.36 -34.61 -1.56
N PRO A 5 54.86 -34.70 -0.32
CA PRO A 5 55.22 -35.99 0.25
C PRO A 5 53.95 -36.76 0.60
N GLU A 6 53.90 -37.94 0.02
CA GLU A 6 53.01 -39.07 0.25
C GLU A 6 53.06 -39.62 1.69
N GLU A 7 51.96 -40.31 2.02
CA GLU A 7 51.81 -41.39 3.02
C GLU A 7 51.92 -41.02 4.51
N PHE A 8 51.04 -41.50 5.41
CA PHE A 8 50.52 -42.86 5.54
C PHE A 8 49.07 -42.92 6.06
N LEU A 9 48.30 -43.85 5.48
CA LEU A 9 47.15 -44.52 6.09
C LEU A 9 47.64 -45.52 7.16
N ILE A 10 46.81 -45.83 8.17
CA ILE A 10 46.31 -47.18 8.50
C ILE A 10 45.58 -47.17 9.87
N ASP A 11 44.33 -47.62 9.79
CA ASP A 11 43.46 -48.47 10.64
C ASP A 11 43.44 -48.45 12.19
N ASP A 12 42.18 -48.49 12.64
CA ASP A 12 41.53 -49.37 13.61
C ASP A 12 42.21 -49.72 14.94
N ALA A 13 41.51 -49.44 16.05
CA ALA A 13 40.79 -50.47 16.83
C ALA A 13 40.43 -49.96 18.24
N ASP A 14 39.22 -50.33 18.66
CA ASP A 14 38.53 -50.16 19.95
C ASP A 14 39.16 -51.05 21.07
N PRO A 15 38.53 -51.29 22.24
CA PRO A 15 38.21 -50.46 23.42
C PRO A 15 38.92 -50.97 24.72
N ALA A 16 38.58 -50.34 25.86
CA ALA A 16 38.29 -50.93 27.18
C ALA A 16 39.16 -50.50 28.40
N ASP A 17 38.42 -50.29 29.49
CA ASP A 17 38.72 -50.50 30.92
C ASP A 17 40.02 -49.94 31.54
N ASP A 18 39.89 -49.06 32.54
CA ASP A 18 40.04 -49.53 33.93
C ASP A 18 39.59 -48.48 34.96
N MET A 19 38.80 -48.95 35.93
CA MET A 19 38.54 -48.30 37.21
C MET A 19 39.62 -48.72 38.21
N PRO A 20 39.76 -47.99 39.34
CA PRO A 20 39.39 -48.69 40.58
C PRO A 20 38.61 -47.84 41.59
N ARG A 21 37.70 -48.55 42.27
CA ARG A 21 37.00 -48.21 43.52
C ARG A 21 37.94 -48.34 44.73
N PHE A 22 37.74 -47.52 45.76
CA PHE A 22 37.32 -47.83 47.16
C PHE A 22 38.16 -46.86 48.06
N GLU A 23 37.76 -46.32 49.21
CA GLU A 23 36.85 -46.75 50.25
C GLU A 23 36.55 -45.57 51.22
N ARG A 24 35.48 -45.71 52.01
CA ARG A 24 35.03 -44.77 53.06
C ARG A 24 35.92 -44.82 54.31
N ALA A 25 36.05 -43.68 55.01
CA ALA A 25 36.11 -43.68 56.48
C ALA A 25 35.54 -42.38 57.09
N THR A 26 34.67 -42.57 58.07
CA THR A 26 33.94 -41.60 58.89
C THR A 26 34.78 -41.11 60.08
N SER A 27 34.58 -39.87 60.55
CA SER A 27 34.37 -39.55 61.98
C SER A 27 34.14 -38.06 62.24
N ASN A 28 33.17 -37.78 63.12
CA ASN A 28 32.87 -36.48 63.72
C ASN A 28 33.77 -36.24 64.95
N VAL A 29 34.31 -35.03 65.12
CA VAL A 29 34.51 -34.40 66.45
C VAL A 29 34.36 -32.87 66.30
N ASN A 30 33.64 -32.27 67.25
CA ASN A 30 33.34 -30.84 67.35
C ASN A 30 34.27 -30.14 68.37
N LEU A 31 34.53 -28.85 68.10
CA LEU A 31 34.86 -27.73 69.01
C LEU A 31 36.26 -27.60 69.63
N SER A 32 37.01 -26.59 69.18
CA SER A 32 37.44 -25.47 70.06
C SER A 32 37.91 -24.26 69.22
N ALA A 33 37.52 -23.07 69.66
CA ALA A 33 37.86 -21.79 69.04
C ALA A 33 39.32 -21.38 69.30
N ALA A 34 39.99 -20.87 68.26
CA ALA A 34 41.10 -19.92 68.39
C ALA A 34 41.17 -19.07 67.12
N ALA A 35 41.05 -17.75 67.31
CA ALA A 35 41.15 -16.75 66.25
C ALA A 35 42.56 -16.74 65.66
N ALA A 36 42.67 -16.93 64.35
CA ALA A 36 43.86 -16.59 63.59
C ALA A 36 43.43 -15.96 62.25
N SER A 37 43.90 -14.73 62.05
CA SER A 37 43.69 -13.92 60.86
C SER A 37 44.24 -14.66 59.63
N ALA A 38 43.36 -15.10 58.73
CA ALA A 38 43.73 -15.66 57.44
C ALA A 38 42.99 -14.90 56.34
N THR A 39 43.79 -14.34 55.44
CA THR A 39 43.46 -13.72 54.16
C THR A 39 42.19 -14.25 53.53
N ARG A 40 41.17 -13.38 53.43
CA ARG A 40 39.99 -13.61 52.58
C ARG A 40 40.45 -13.69 51.13
N PHE A 41 40.57 -14.91 50.60
CA PHE A 41 40.41 -15.11 49.17
C PHE A 41 39.01 -14.63 48.80
N PRO A 42 38.82 -13.85 47.72
CA PRO A 42 37.48 -13.55 47.26
C PRO A 42 36.85 -14.87 46.86
N VAL A 43 35.86 -15.32 47.66
CA VAL A 43 34.89 -16.29 47.18
C VAL A 43 34.27 -15.63 45.96
N ALA A 44 34.57 -16.16 44.78
CA ALA A 44 33.83 -15.83 43.58
C ALA A 44 32.38 -16.20 43.86
N VAL A 45 31.58 -15.21 44.27
CA VAL A 45 30.14 -15.34 44.29
C VAL A 45 29.79 -15.59 42.84
N ALA A 46 29.50 -16.86 42.50
CA ALA A 46 28.96 -17.22 41.21
C ALA A 46 27.76 -16.29 40.99
N GLN A 47 27.89 -15.40 40.00
CA GLN A 47 26.78 -14.56 39.58
C GLN A 47 25.61 -15.52 39.31
N PRO A 48 24.44 -15.34 39.93
CA PRO A 48 23.31 -16.23 39.69
C PRO A 48 23.06 -16.26 38.19
N TRP A 49 22.84 -17.45 37.66
CA TRP A 49 22.62 -17.68 36.24
C TRP A 49 21.40 -16.86 35.83
N ARG A 50 21.62 -15.73 35.15
CA ARG A 50 20.52 -14.87 34.70
C ARG A 50 20.09 -15.34 33.32
N LEU A 51 18.98 -16.04 33.25
CA LEU A 51 18.30 -16.30 31.98
C LEU A 51 17.87 -14.96 31.39
N ARG A 52 18.29 -14.70 30.15
CA ARG A 52 17.93 -13.48 29.41
C ARG A 52 17.21 -13.86 28.14
N SER A 53 16.19 -13.09 27.78
CA SER A 53 15.46 -13.22 26.53
C SER A 53 15.17 -11.84 25.96
N LEU A 54 14.82 -11.80 24.68
CA LEU A 54 14.15 -10.64 24.10
C LEU A 54 12.67 -10.66 24.50
N LYS A 55 12.10 -9.48 24.73
CA LYS A 55 10.67 -9.30 24.89
C LYS A 55 10.03 -9.24 23.51
N HIS A 56 8.80 -9.71 23.41
CA HIS A 56 7.96 -9.43 22.25
C HIS A 56 7.69 -7.92 22.21
N GLY A 57 7.53 -7.36 21.00
CA GLY A 57 7.09 -5.98 20.79
C GLY A 57 8.14 -5.09 20.13
N ALA A 58 7.94 -3.78 20.26
CA ALA A 58 8.78 -2.77 19.63
C ALA A 58 9.95 -2.35 20.53
N TYR A 59 11.09 -2.15 19.88
CA TYR A 59 12.30 -1.59 20.47
C TYR A 59 12.65 -0.29 19.76
N PHE A 60 12.95 0.76 20.52
CA PHE A 60 13.57 1.96 19.97
C PHE A 60 15.01 1.63 19.55
N LEU A 61 15.28 1.73 18.25
CA LEU A 61 16.54 1.37 17.62
C LEU A 61 17.34 2.65 17.32
N GLN A 62 18.61 2.65 17.71
CA GLN A 62 19.51 3.78 17.49
C GLN A 62 20.84 3.28 16.91
N TRP A 63 21.32 3.93 15.85
CA TRP A 63 22.65 3.71 15.31
C TRP A 63 23.39 5.04 15.22
N GLN A 64 24.55 5.10 15.87
CA GLN A 64 25.48 6.21 15.79
C GLN A 64 26.66 5.80 14.89
N PRO A 65 26.74 6.30 13.64
CA PRO A 65 27.87 6.07 12.77
C PRO A 65 29.17 6.59 13.37
N LYS A 66 30.25 5.82 13.21
CA LYS A 66 31.60 6.25 13.60
C LYS A 66 32.15 7.36 12.70
N SER A 67 31.76 7.36 11.43
CA SER A 67 32.26 8.28 10.40
C SER A 67 31.49 9.62 10.33
N SER A 68 30.37 9.76 11.04
CA SER A 68 29.53 10.95 10.97
C SER A 68 29.03 11.37 12.35
N PRO A 69 29.64 12.38 12.99
CA PRO A 69 29.20 12.86 14.31
C PRO A 69 27.90 13.68 14.24
N PHE A 70 27.52 14.17 13.06
CA PHE A 70 26.34 15.04 12.88
C PHE A 70 25.08 14.28 12.46
N THR A 71 25.23 13.03 12.01
CA THR A 71 24.11 12.17 11.60
C THR A 71 24.03 10.97 12.51
N ARG A 72 22.84 10.67 13.00
CA ARG A 72 22.52 9.39 13.63
C ARG A 72 21.28 8.82 12.95
N TYR A 73 21.01 7.56 13.19
CA TYR A 73 19.82 6.89 12.69
C TYR A 73 18.99 6.39 13.85
N ASN A 74 17.71 6.71 13.81
CA ASN A 74 16.74 6.35 14.83
C ASN A 74 15.56 5.65 14.17
N GLY A 75 14.96 4.70 14.86
CA GLY A 75 13.85 3.96 14.29
C GLY A 75 13.31 2.89 15.22
N THR A 76 12.72 1.84 14.67
CA THR A 76 12.15 0.76 15.46
C THR A 76 12.69 -0.60 15.01
N MET A 77 12.85 -1.50 15.97
CA MET A 77 13.04 -2.94 15.73
C MET A 77 11.82 -3.66 16.29
N ARG A 78 11.15 -4.45 15.46
CA ARG A 78 9.96 -5.22 15.79
C ARG A 78 10.38 -6.64 16.05
N ILE A 79 10.07 -7.17 17.23
CA ILE A 79 10.39 -8.54 17.64
C ILE A 79 9.10 -9.29 17.89
N GLU A 80 8.80 -10.24 17.02
CA GLU A 80 7.66 -11.14 17.13
C GLU A 80 8.14 -12.49 17.66
N ARG A 81 7.40 -13.07 18.59
CA ARG A 81 7.74 -14.36 19.22
C ARG A 81 6.68 -15.40 18.90
N HIS A 82 7.13 -16.52 18.33
CA HIS A 82 6.31 -17.67 17.95
C HIS A 82 6.77 -18.90 18.74
N GLY A 83 6.35 -18.99 19.99
CA GLY A 83 6.85 -20.03 20.91
C GLY A 83 8.36 -19.90 21.16
N THR A 84 9.15 -20.82 20.57
CA THR A 84 10.62 -20.83 20.66
C THR A 84 11.31 -20.16 19.47
N ALA A 85 10.56 -19.71 18.46
CA ALA A 85 11.09 -18.97 17.32
C ALA A 85 10.87 -17.46 17.50
N THR A 86 11.74 -16.66 16.87
CA THR A 86 11.71 -15.20 16.88
C THR A 86 11.89 -14.67 15.47
N THR A 87 10.94 -13.85 15.03
CA THR A 87 11.02 -13.06 13.79
C THR A 87 11.33 -11.62 14.16
N ALA A 88 12.18 -10.96 13.38
CA ALA A 88 12.44 -9.54 13.59
C ALA A 88 12.64 -8.78 12.29
N SER A 89 12.27 -7.50 12.30
CA SER A 89 12.62 -6.55 11.26
C SER A 89 12.68 -5.14 11.84
N GLY A 90 13.35 -4.22 11.16
CA GLY A 90 13.46 -2.84 11.64
C GLY A 90 13.52 -1.80 10.55
N ASP A 91 13.29 -0.56 10.95
CA ASP A 91 13.32 0.61 10.08
C ASP A 91 14.21 1.66 10.72
N LEU A 92 14.95 2.42 9.90
CA LEU A 92 15.83 3.49 10.33
C LEU A 92 15.59 4.76 9.53
N TYR A 93 15.48 5.86 10.28
CA TYR A 93 15.31 7.21 9.81
C TYR A 93 16.56 8.03 10.12
N SER A 94 17.00 8.87 9.19
CA SER A 94 18.05 9.85 9.44
C SER A 94 17.58 10.86 10.48
N HIS A 95 18.43 11.12 11.45
CA HIS A 95 18.15 12.04 12.53
C HIS A 95 19.38 12.93 12.73
N ASN A 96 19.19 14.23 12.56
CA ASN A 96 20.25 15.20 12.78
C ASN A 96 20.59 15.19 14.27
N ALA A 97 21.87 15.05 14.63
CA ALA A 97 22.30 15.06 16.02
C ALA A 97 22.13 16.44 16.69
N PHE A 98 21.95 17.50 15.88
CA PHE A 98 21.82 18.87 16.34
C PHE A 98 20.70 19.61 15.60
N THR A 99 20.09 20.59 16.28
CA THR A 99 19.09 21.51 15.75
C THR A 99 19.40 22.94 16.20
N PHE A 100 18.82 23.95 15.54
CA PHE A 100 18.97 25.35 15.96
C PHE A 100 17.79 25.76 16.84
N THR A 101 18.08 26.46 17.94
CA THR A 101 17.03 27.14 18.72
C THR A 101 16.42 28.28 17.91
N SER A 102 15.12 28.51 18.08
CA SER A 102 14.41 29.61 17.42
C SER A 102 14.87 30.99 17.92
N TRP A 103 14.53 32.04 17.17
CA TRP A 103 14.75 33.44 17.53
C TRP A 103 14.31 33.73 18.99
N PRO A 104 15.03 34.58 19.76
CA PRO A 104 16.06 35.56 19.35
C PRO A 104 17.52 35.06 19.37
N SER A 105 17.77 33.83 19.82
CA SER A 105 19.13 33.27 19.87
C SER A 105 19.19 31.99 19.07
N PHE A 106 19.73 32.03 17.84
CA PHE A 106 20.02 30.83 17.06
C PHE A 106 21.28 30.14 17.62
N ARG A 107 21.09 29.14 18.46
CA ARG A 107 22.16 28.31 19.02
C ARG A 107 21.99 26.88 18.52
N LEU A 108 23.11 26.27 18.11
CA LEU A 108 23.15 24.85 17.80
C LEU A 108 23.05 24.08 19.12
N VAL A 109 21.98 23.31 19.30
CA VAL A 109 21.74 22.47 20.47
C VAL A 109 21.61 21.01 20.05
N PRO A 110 21.94 20.04 20.92
CA PRO A 110 21.65 18.64 20.65
C PRO A 110 20.16 18.47 20.34
N ASN A 111 19.87 17.79 19.24
CA ASN A 111 18.50 17.38 18.95
C ASN A 111 18.17 16.21 19.87
N PRO A 112 17.15 16.29 20.74
CA PRO A 112 16.83 15.18 21.63
C PRO A 112 16.27 13.98 20.85
N ASP A 113 16.53 12.78 21.35
CA ASP A 113 15.83 11.58 20.88
C ASP A 113 14.37 11.61 21.34
N PRO A 114 13.45 10.94 20.63
CA PRO A 114 12.10 10.70 21.14
C PRO A 114 12.15 10.01 22.51
N SER A 115 11.24 10.37 23.40
CA SER A 115 11.18 9.76 24.74
C SER A 115 10.79 8.29 24.64
N PRO A 116 11.63 7.33 25.09
CA PRO A 116 11.27 5.90 25.03
C PRO A 116 10.05 5.54 25.89
N SER A 117 9.76 6.33 26.93
CA SER A 117 8.57 6.18 27.77
C SER A 117 7.26 6.55 27.07
N ALA A 118 7.32 7.26 25.93
CA ALA A 118 6.16 7.61 25.13
C ALA A 118 5.74 6.47 24.17
N GLY A 119 6.31 5.28 24.33
CA GLY A 119 6.02 4.10 23.52
C GLY A 119 6.73 4.11 22.18
N ILE A 120 6.05 3.60 21.15
CA ILE A 120 6.60 3.45 19.79
C ILE A 120 6.85 4.85 19.20
N PRO A 121 8.10 5.23 18.84
CA PRO A 121 8.36 6.53 18.26
C PRO A 121 7.93 6.62 16.78
N ILE A 122 7.45 7.79 16.37
CA ILE A 122 7.14 8.12 14.97
C ILE A 122 8.16 9.13 14.45
N PHE A 123 8.61 8.94 13.22
CA PHE A 123 9.60 9.80 12.56
C PHE A 123 9.03 10.35 11.26
N SER A 124 9.52 11.51 10.80
CA SER A 124 9.11 12.09 9.52
C SER A 124 9.41 11.16 8.34
N ARG A 125 8.48 11.06 7.40
CA ARG A 125 8.61 10.23 6.19
C ARG A 125 9.84 10.60 5.36
N SER A 126 10.13 11.90 5.25
CA SER A 126 11.29 12.45 4.52
C SER A 126 12.64 11.95 5.04
N ARG A 127 12.66 11.45 6.28
CA ARG A 127 13.85 10.97 6.96
C ARG A 127 14.08 9.47 6.80
N TYR A 128 13.16 8.71 6.22
CA TYR A 128 13.34 7.27 6.06
C TYR A 128 14.60 6.93 5.24
N LYS A 129 15.39 5.93 5.67
CA LYS A 129 16.63 5.55 4.98
C LYS A 129 16.85 4.06 4.82
N TYR A 130 16.62 3.26 5.84
CA TYR A 130 16.96 1.83 5.77
C TYR A 130 15.85 0.95 6.32
N TYR A 131 15.66 -0.18 5.66
CA TYR A 131 15.00 -1.35 6.22
C TYR A 131 16.04 -2.39 6.64
N LEU A 132 15.80 -3.06 7.76
CA LEU A 132 16.63 -4.12 8.30
C LEU A 132 15.86 -5.45 8.25
N ARG A 133 16.28 -6.35 7.36
CA ARG A 133 15.77 -7.72 7.29
C ARG A 133 16.63 -8.60 8.21
N VAL A 134 16.12 -8.96 9.38
CA VAL A 134 16.91 -9.73 10.35
C VAL A 134 17.02 -11.18 9.92
N THR A 135 18.26 -11.66 9.83
CA THR A 135 18.61 -13.03 9.41
C THR A 135 19.08 -13.88 10.59
N GLN A 136 19.57 -13.26 11.66
CA GLN A 136 19.92 -13.94 12.91
C GLN A 136 19.57 -13.08 14.12
N ILE A 137 18.87 -13.67 15.08
CA ILE A 137 18.52 -13.05 16.37
C ILE A 137 18.43 -14.12 17.46
N LEU A 138 18.40 -13.71 18.73
CA LEU A 138 18.15 -14.61 19.86
C LEU A 138 16.76 -15.24 19.75
N GLN A 139 16.70 -16.56 19.50
CA GLN A 139 15.45 -17.28 19.25
C GLN A 139 14.63 -17.54 20.54
N TRP A 140 15.29 -17.75 21.69
CA TRP A 140 14.61 -18.11 22.94
C TRP A 140 15.24 -17.41 24.16
N LEU A 141 16.19 -18.06 24.82
CA LEU A 141 16.92 -17.50 25.96
C LEU A 141 18.41 -17.75 25.84
N THR A 142 19.18 -16.99 26.59
CA THR A 142 20.62 -17.15 26.71
C THR A 142 21.05 -17.04 28.16
N LEU A 143 22.05 -17.84 28.52
CA LEU A 143 22.81 -17.70 29.77
C LEU A 143 23.97 -16.71 29.61
N SER A 144 24.35 -16.40 28.36
CA SER A 144 25.33 -15.37 28.06
C SER A 144 24.74 -13.98 28.29
N ASN A 145 25.62 -12.99 28.51
CA ASN A 145 25.20 -11.59 28.55
C ASN A 145 25.09 -10.96 27.14
N SER A 146 25.24 -11.74 26.07
CA SER A 146 25.16 -11.26 24.69
C SER A 146 24.63 -12.30 23.70
N PHE A 147 24.28 -11.83 22.50
CA PHE A 147 23.99 -12.65 21.32
C PHE A 147 24.40 -11.90 20.03
N THR A 148 24.51 -12.60 18.91
CA THR A 148 24.77 -11.98 17.60
C THR A 148 23.46 -11.63 16.91
N LEU A 149 23.27 -10.35 16.60
CA LEU A 149 22.25 -9.85 15.68
C LEU A 149 22.87 -9.78 14.28
N GLN A 150 22.27 -10.44 13.29
CA GLN A 150 22.62 -10.27 11.87
C GLN A 150 21.41 -9.84 11.06
N PHE A 151 21.63 -8.95 10.10
CA PHE A 151 20.58 -8.47 9.21
C PHE A 151 21.14 -8.03 7.86
N GLU A 152 20.35 -8.19 6.82
CA GLU A 152 20.56 -7.48 5.55
C GLU A 152 20.02 -6.07 5.69
N ARG A 153 20.77 -5.08 5.18
CA ARG A 153 20.35 -3.68 5.22
C ARG A 153 19.98 -3.21 3.83
N TYR A 154 18.75 -2.76 3.67
CA TYR A 154 18.22 -2.26 2.41
C TYR A 154 18.09 -0.73 2.47
N ALA A 155 18.87 -0.03 1.65
CA ALA A 155 18.77 1.41 1.46
C ALA A 155 17.55 1.76 0.59
N PHE A 156 16.75 2.72 1.04
CA PHE A 156 15.57 3.18 0.32
C PHE A 156 15.84 4.46 -0.45
N ASP A 157 15.52 4.45 -1.73
CA ASP A 157 15.42 5.66 -2.55
C ASP A 157 13.96 6.10 -2.65
N SER A 158 13.61 7.15 -1.90
CA SER A 158 12.27 7.73 -1.90
C SER A 158 11.86 8.35 -3.24
N THR A 159 12.82 8.64 -4.11
CA THR A 159 12.55 9.21 -5.44
C THR A 159 11.97 8.13 -6.35
N THR A 160 12.58 6.93 -6.33
CA THR A 160 12.20 5.82 -7.20
C THR A 160 11.33 4.76 -6.51
N ASN A 161 11.15 4.85 -5.19
CA ASN A 161 10.54 3.82 -4.33
C ASN A 161 11.22 2.45 -4.44
N ASN A 162 12.53 2.45 -4.68
CA ASN A 162 13.33 1.23 -4.82
C ASN A 162 14.23 0.99 -3.61
N TRP A 163 14.68 -0.25 -3.52
CA TRP A 163 15.54 -0.75 -2.44
C TRP A 163 16.84 -1.28 -3.02
N THR A 164 17.95 -0.93 -2.37
CA THR A 164 19.27 -1.48 -2.68
C THR A 164 19.76 -2.27 -1.47
N ASN A 165 20.09 -3.56 -1.65
CA ASN A 165 20.68 -4.36 -0.58
C ASN A 165 22.18 -3.99 -0.44
N ASP A 166 22.56 -3.39 0.68
CA ASP A 166 23.95 -3.04 1.00
C ASP A 166 24.72 -4.20 1.66
N GLY A 167 24.09 -5.37 1.78
CA GLY A 167 24.69 -6.61 2.27
C GLY A 167 24.43 -6.92 3.74
N LEU A 168 25.02 -8.03 4.18
CA LEU A 168 24.87 -8.59 5.52
C LEU A 168 25.69 -7.83 6.57
N HIS A 169 25.02 -7.26 7.55
CA HIS A 169 25.61 -6.58 8.69
C HIS A 169 25.46 -7.41 9.96
N SER A 170 26.33 -7.20 10.94
CA SER A 170 26.27 -7.93 12.21
C SER A 170 26.65 -7.07 13.41
N ALA A 171 26.11 -7.41 14.58
CA ALA A 171 26.49 -6.81 15.85
C ALA A 171 26.38 -7.83 16.98
N VAL A 172 27.38 -7.87 17.86
CA VAL A 172 27.30 -8.62 19.13
C VAL A 172 26.58 -7.75 20.15
N MET A 173 25.30 -8.03 20.35
CA MET A 173 24.40 -7.26 21.21
C MET A 173 24.54 -7.73 22.66
N THR A 174 24.95 -6.83 23.54
CA THR A 174 25.18 -7.11 24.97
C THR A 174 24.08 -6.49 25.81
N PHE A 175 23.47 -7.29 26.69
CA PHE A 175 22.44 -6.81 27.62
C PHE A 175 23.03 -5.85 28.65
N LYS A 176 22.38 -4.70 28.83
CA LYS A 176 22.75 -3.65 29.79
C LYS A 176 21.52 -3.15 30.55
N SER A 177 21.75 -2.41 31.63
CA SER A 177 20.69 -1.66 32.29
C SER A 177 20.17 -0.57 31.34
N ALA A 178 18.85 -0.46 31.22
CA ALA A 178 18.24 0.57 30.40
C ALA A 178 18.55 1.97 30.97
N PRO A 179 18.89 2.97 30.13
CA PRO A 179 19.01 4.35 30.55
C PRO A 179 17.71 4.90 31.14
N ALA A 180 17.80 6.01 31.86
CA ALA A 180 16.62 6.74 32.33
C ALA A 180 15.72 7.13 31.13
N GLY A 181 14.40 7.03 31.32
CA GLY A 181 13.41 7.33 30.29
C GLY A 181 12.85 6.11 29.55
N TYR A 182 13.45 4.91 29.70
CA TYR A 182 12.83 3.67 29.23
C TYR A 182 11.77 3.15 30.20
N PRO A 183 10.76 2.38 29.73
CA PRO A 183 9.81 1.71 30.60
C PRO A 183 10.48 0.85 31.67
N SER A 184 9.81 0.70 32.81
CA SER A 184 10.32 -0.15 33.90
C SER A 184 10.53 -1.58 33.43
N GLY A 185 11.71 -2.14 33.72
CA GLY A 185 12.09 -3.49 33.27
C GLY A 185 12.28 -3.63 31.76
N ALA A 186 12.49 -2.53 31.02
CA ALA A 186 12.82 -2.58 29.61
C ALA A 186 14.10 -3.39 29.36
N THR A 187 14.05 -4.26 28.36
CA THR A 187 15.24 -4.95 27.85
C THR A 187 16.04 -3.95 27.01
N TYR A 188 17.31 -3.75 27.34
CA TYR A 188 18.19 -2.81 26.65
C TYR A 188 19.51 -3.47 26.26
N LEU A 189 19.95 -3.26 25.02
CA LEU A 189 21.15 -3.84 24.46
C LEU A 189 21.96 -2.83 23.67
N GLU A 190 23.28 -3.04 23.68
CA GLU A 190 24.23 -2.26 22.87
C GLU A 190 25.26 -3.19 22.22
N GLY A 191 25.69 -2.84 21.01
CA GLY A 191 26.73 -3.55 20.28
C GLY A 191 27.47 -2.65 19.29
N THR A 192 28.58 -3.15 18.75
CA THR A 192 29.27 -2.53 17.63
C THR A 192 28.72 -3.10 16.33
N LEU A 193 28.28 -2.24 15.42
CA LEU A 193 27.77 -2.62 14.11
C LEU A 193 28.94 -2.81 13.14
N MET A 194 28.99 -3.98 12.52
CA MET A 194 30.00 -4.36 11.54
C MET A 194 29.39 -4.44 10.13
N SER A 195 30.13 -3.94 9.14
CA SER A 195 29.79 -4.07 7.72
C SER A 195 30.01 -5.50 7.20
N PRO A 196 29.56 -5.83 5.97
CA PRO A 196 29.88 -7.10 5.33
C PRO A 196 31.40 -7.35 5.17
N ALA A 197 32.18 -6.27 5.05
CA ALA A 197 33.64 -6.31 4.98
C ALA A 197 34.31 -6.33 6.37
N ASN A 198 33.54 -6.59 7.44
CA ASN A 198 33.98 -6.61 8.83
C ASN A 198 34.61 -5.28 9.29
N VAL A 199 34.10 -4.16 8.80
CA VAL A 199 34.51 -2.81 9.22
C VAL A 199 33.56 -2.31 10.32
N ASP A 200 34.11 -1.76 11.39
CA ASP A 200 33.36 -1.09 12.46
C ASP A 200 32.68 0.19 11.93
N LEU A 201 31.34 0.15 11.90
CA LEU A 201 30.47 1.23 11.46
C LEU A 201 29.95 2.10 12.62
N GLY A 202 30.30 1.79 13.87
CA GLY A 202 29.86 2.52 15.06
C GLY A 202 28.93 1.71 15.96
N THR A 203 28.22 2.40 16.84
CA THR A 203 27.43 1.76 17.91
C THR A 203 25.96 1.64 17.54
N ILE A 204 25.40 0.46 17.69
CA ILE A 204 23.96 0.19 17.60
C ILE A 204 23.38 -0.13 18.98
N ARG A 205 22.20 0.40 19.26
CA ARG A 205 21.49 0.26 20.54
C ARG A 205 20.03 -0.07 20.28
N MET A 206 19.44 -0.90 21.13
CA MET A 206 18.00 -1.14 21.10
C MET A 206 17.44 -1.28 22.51
N GLY A 207 16.33 -0.60 22.78
CA GLY A 207 15.64 -0.69 24.06
C GLY A 207 14.14 -0.89 23.89
N TRP A 208 13.58 -1.83 24.64
CA TRP A 208 12.15 -2.17 24.58
C TRP A 208 11.27 -0.99 25.00
N VAL A 209 10.23 -0.68 24.22
CA VAL A 209 9.34 0.47 24.45
C VAL A 209 7.85 0.14 24.45
N SER A 210 7.43 -0.98 23.85
CA SER A 210 6.01 -1.39 23.80
C SER A 210 5.88 -2.89 23.59
N ASP A 211 4.77 -3.46 24.07
CA ASP A 211 4.36 -4.83 23.74
C ASP A 211 3.86 -4.93 22.28
N TYR A 212 3.39 -3.83 21.70
CA TYR A 212 2.97 -3.77 20.30
C TYR A 212 4.17 -3.54 19.36
N LEU A 213 4.04 -3.97 18.11
CA LEU A 213 5.04 -3.80 17.05
C LEU A 213 4.91 -2.44 16.34
N ARG A 214 3.68 -1.92 16.22
CA ARG A 214 3.36 -0.67 15.50
C ARG A 214 2.27 0.09 16.23
N LYS A 215 2.10 1.37 15.88
CA LYS A 215 0.97 2.17 16.35
C LYS A 215 0.37 3.04 15.25
N ALA A 216 -0.94 3.24 15.31
CA ALA A 216 -1.67 4.09 14.38
C ALA A 216 -2.93 4.67 15.02
N THR A 217 -3.53 5.64 14.33
CA THR A 217 -4.81 6.23 14.69
C THR A 217 -5.77 6.10 13.52
N ILE A 218 -6.99 5.64 13.80
CA ILE A 218 -8.09 5.57 12.85
C ILE A 218 -9.10 6.65 13.25
N GLU A 219 -9.20 7.65 12.39
CA GLU A 219 -10.18 8.71 12.49
C GLU A 219 -11.42 8.33 11.68
N ILE A 220 -12.58 8.23 12.34
CA ILE A 220 -13.83 7.82 11.69
C ILE A 220 -14.79 9.01 11.63
N ASP A 221 -15.20 9.32 10.41
CA ASP A 221 -16.18 10.34 10.13
C ASP A 221 -17.45 9.71 9.55
N ARG A 222 -18.61 10.25 9.90
CA ARG A 222 -19.88 9.75 9.35
C ARG A 222 -20.91 10.85 9.15
N VAL A 223 -21.74 10.66 8.14
CA VAL A 223 -23.02 11.37 8.03
C VAL A 223 -23.97 10.83 9.09
N SER A 224 -24.88 11.65 9.63
CA SER A 224 -25.65 11.28 10.83
C SER A 224 -26.54 10.05 10.67
N GLN A 225 -26.96 9.78 9.43
CA GLN A 225 -27.79 8.63 9.07
C GLN A 225 -26.97 7.34 8.88
N SER A 226 -25.65 7.41 8.72
CA SER A 226 -24.80 6.24 8.55
C SER A 226 -24.40 5.62 9.89
N ASP A 227 -24.33 4.30 9.89
CA ASP A 227 -23.89 3.50 11.02
C ASP A 227 -22.40 3.68 11.32
N TYR A 228 -22.04 3.55 12.60
CA TYR A 228 -20.65 3.45 13.02
C TYR A 228 -20.22 1.98 13.00
N PRO A 229 -19.15 1.60 12.27
CA PRO A 229 -18.67 0.22 12.23
C PRO A 229 -17.94 -0.12 13.53
N ALA A 230 -18.67 -0.32 14.63
CA ALA A 230 -18.08 -0.50 15.96
C ALA A 230 -17.41 -1.87 16.17
N GLY A 231 -17.90 -2.89 15.48
CA GLY A 231 -17.54 -4.28 15.68
C GLY A 231 -18.56 -5.23 15.03
N ASN A 232 -18.36 -6.54 15.19
CA ASN A 232 -19.21 -7.54 14.55
C ASN A 232 -20.47 -7.93 15.36
N GLY A 233 -20.69 -7.31 16.52
CA GLY A 233 -21.79 -7.65 17.44
C GLY A 233 -21.58 -8.94 18.25
N ALA A 234 -20.46 -9.64 18.07
CA ALA A 234 -20.12 -10.92 18.70
C ALA A 234 -18.74 -10.92 19.38
N GLY A 235 -18.19 -9.74 19.69
CA GLY A 235 -16.94 -9.57 20.45
C GLY A 235 -15.74 -9.10 19.63
N GLU A 236 -15.81 -9.13 18.30
CA GLU A 236 -14.76 -8.53 17.46
C GLU A 236 -14.97 -7.03 17.35
N THR A 237 -13.89 -6.28 17.57
CA THR A 237 -13.83 -4.82 17.56
C THR A 237 -12.57 -4.37 16.83
N TRP A 238 -12.42 -3.07 16.58
CA TRP A 238 -11.17 -2.54 16.04
C TRP A 238 -9.93 -2.94 16.87
N SER A 239 -10.05 -2.95 18.21
CA SER A 239 -8.97 -3.38 19.09
C SER A 239 -8.60 -4.83 18.83
N THR A 240 -9.57 -5.76 18.88
CA THR A 240 -9.28 -7.20 18.73
C THR A 240 -8.65 -7.53 17.37
N VAL A 241 -9.12 -6.86 16.31
CA VAL A 241 -8.59 -6.99 14.95
C VAL A 241 -7.11 -6.58 14.87
N PHE A 242 -6.75 -5.45 15.49
CA PHE A 242 -5.39 -4.92 15.42
C PHE A 242 -4.45 -5.50 16.50
N ASP A 243 -4.98 -5.89 17.65
CA ASP A 243 -4.28 -6.68 18.66
C ASP A 243 -3.80 -8.00 18.05
N ALA A 244 -4.59 -8.64 17.18
CA ALA A 244 -4.22 -9.88 16.50
C ALA A 244 -3.00 -9.73 15.57
N VAL A 245 -2.64 -8.51 15.16
CA VAL A 245 -1.42 -8.23 14.38
C VAL A 245 -0.40 -7.40 15.16
N ASP A 246 -0.56 -7.27 16.48
CA ASP A 246 0.30 -6.53 17.39
C ASP A 246 0.42 -5.03 17.05
N TRP A 247 -0.71 -4.39 16.73
CA TRP A 247 -0.80 -2.94 16.52
C TRP A 247 -1.53 -2.23 17.65
N ASP A 248 -0.89 -1.21 18.21
CA ASP A 248 -1.52 -0.25 19.13
C ASP A 248 -2.33 0.77 18.32
N VAL A 249 -3.63 0.54 18.21
CA VAL A 249 -4.52 1.37 17.39
C VAL A 249 -5.49 2.16 18.26
N ASN A 250 -5.44 3.48 18.11
CA ASN A 250 -6.44 4.38 18.68
C ASN A 250 -7.55 4.65 17.65
N VAL A 251 -8.81 4.36 17.99
CA VAL A 251 -9.96 4.59 17.11
C VAL A 251 -10.93 5.56 17.76
N TYR A 252 -11.35 6.59 17.02
CA TYR A 252 -12.35 7.53 17.50
C TYR A 252 -13.21 8.10 16.37
N GLN A 253 -14.41 8.57 16.73
CA GLN A 253 -15.28 9.31 15.82
C GLN A 253 -14.95 10.81 15.92
N SER A 254 -14.50 11.44 14.83
CA SER A 254 -14.16 12.87 14.83
C SER A 254 -15.37 13.76 14.53
N ASP A 255 -16.17 13.44 13.52
CA ASP A 255 -17.48 14.03 13.27
C ASP A 255 -18.54 12.96 12.97
N THR A 256 -19.66 13.09 13.65
CA THR A 256 -20.79 12.15 13.58
C THR A 256 -21.97 12.68 12.78
N ASN A 257 -21.84 13.88 12.21
CA ASN A 257 -22.85 14.55 11.42
C ASN A 257 -22.23 15.34 10.26
N LEU A 258 -21.42 14.67 9.47
CA LEU A 258 -20.93 15.23 8.23
C LEU A 258 -22.08 15.64 7.32
N THR A 259 -21.96 16.82 6.74
CA THR A 259 -22.95 17.34 5.79
C THR A 259 -22.80 16.61 4.45
N GLU A 260 -23.90 16.05 3.97
CA GLU A 260 -23.97 15.45 2.63
C GLU A 260 -23.89 16.54 1.55
N PRO A 261 -22.88 16.51 0.66
CA PRO A 261 -22.62 17.60 -0.28
C PRO A 261 -23.64 17.68 -1.42
N SER A 262 -24.14 16.53 -1.88
CA SER A 262 -25.06 16.43 -3.04
C SER A 262 -26.23 15.45 -2.84
N GLY A 263 -26.48 14.98 -1.61
CA GLY A 263 -27.51 14.00 -1.26
C GLY A 263 -26.92 12.69 -0.75
N GLU A 264 -27.73 11.61 -0.75
CA GLU A 264 -27.39 10.35 -0.07
C GLU A 264 -26.15 9.63 -0.63
N SER A 265 -25.85 9.85 -1.91
CA SER A 265 -24.78 9.15 -2.61
C SER A 265 -23.59 10.08 -2.85
N TRP A 266 -22.39 9.59 -2.55
CA TRP A 266 -21.14 10.34 -2.59
C TRP A 266 -20.28 9.89 -3.77
N SER A 267 -19.80 10.86 -4.53
CA SER A 267 -18.74 10.64 -5.51
C SER A 267 -17.36 10.54 -4.86
N ASP A 268 -16.42 9.88 -5.53
CA ASP A 268 -15.01 9.79 -5.10
C ASP A 268 -14.41 11.18 -4.83
N ALA A 269 -14.77 12.15 -5.69
CA ALA A 269 -14.41 13.55 -5.57
C ALA A 269 -14.95 14.23 -4.30
N GLU A 270 -16.18 13.94 -3.92
CA GLU A 270 -16.78 14.49 -2.70
C GLU A 270 -16.16 13.89 -1.44
N MET A 271 -15.83 12.58 -1.46
CA MET A 271 -15.14 11.93 -0.35
C MET A 271 -13.72 12.47 -0.17
N HIS A 272 -12.98 12.59 -1.28
CA HIS A 272 -11.65 13.16 -1.30
C HIS A 272 -11.64 14.62 -0.80
N SER A 273 -12.58 15.44 -1.28
CA SER A 273 -12.74 16.82 -0.80
C SER A 273 -13.06 16.90 0.70
N ALA A 274 -13.91 16.01 1.21
CA ALA A 274 -14.21 15.96 2.65
C ALA A 274 -12.99 15.57 3.49
N MET A 275 -12.15 14.66 3.00
CA MET A 275 -10.88 14.32 3.64
C MET A 275 -9.92 15.53 3.66
N LEU A 276 -9.73 16.21 2.52
CA LEU A 276 -8.83 17.37 2.44
C LEU A 276 -9.26 18.53 3.35
N ALA A 277 -10.56 18.72 3.56
CA ALA A 277 -11.08 19.77 4.46
C ALA A 277 -10.70 19.55 5.94
N ARG A 278 -10.24 18.34 6.30
CA ARG A 278 -9.96 17.94 7.69
C ARG A 278 -8.50 17.66 7.98
N ARG A 279 -7.69 17.49 6.95
CA ARG A 279 -6.30 17.05 7.11
C ARG A 279 -5.33 18.21 7.06
N ASP A 280 -4.45 18.25 8.06
CA ASP A 280 -3.15 18.89 7.96
C ASP A 280 -2.12 17.81 7.61
N SER A 281 -1.56 17.90 6.41
CA SER A 281 -0.54 16.99 5.88
C SER A 281 0.71 16.89 6.76
N ALA A 282 0.97 17.89 7.60
CA ALA A 282 2.07 17.89 8.56
C ALA A 282 1.91 16.87 9.69
N ASN A 283 0.68 16.43 10.00
CA ASN A 283 0.43 15.49 11.11
C ASN A 283 0.92 14.07 10.79
N LEU A 284 0.99 13.67 9.52
CA LEU A 284 1.43 12.32 9.16
C LEU A 284 2.89 12.03 9.50
N ASP A 285 3.70 13.05 9.74
CA ASP A 285 5.09 12.90 10.18
C ASP A 285 5.24 12.73 11.70
N SER A 286 4.18 13.01 12.46
CA SER A 286 4.07 12.80 13.92
C SER A 286 3.17 11.62 14.31
N GLU A 287 2.25 11.21 13.44
CA GLU A 287 1.27 10.15 13.71
C GLU A 287 0.90 9.39 12.43
N TRP A 288 0.73 8.07 12.51
CA TRP A 288 0.19 7.29 11.39
C TRP A 288 -1.33 7.36 11.47
N ARG A 289 -1.94 8.27 10.70
CA ARG A 289 -3.39 8.52 10.77
C ARG A 289 -4.11 8.11 9.49
N TYR A 290 -5.04 7.17 9.61
CA TYR A 290 -5.97 6.75 8.56
C TYR A 290 -7.34 7.36 8.80
N HIS A 291 -8.07 7.64 7.73
CA HIS A 291 -9.40 8.22 7.74
C HIS A 291 -10.39 7.24 7.13
N LEU A 292 -11.49 6.99 7.83
CA LEU A 292 -12.58 6.17 7.34
C LEU A 292 -13.86 7.00 7.31
N LEU A 293 -14.40 7.17 6.11
CA LEU A 293 -15.61 7.96 5.86
C LEU A 293 -16.82 7.05 5.66
N CYS A 294 -17.79 7.11 6.58
CA CYS A 294 -19.01 6.31 6.55
C CYS A 294 -20.16 7.11 5.93
N VAL A 295 -20.55 6.77 4.71
CA VAL A 295 -21.60 7.46 3.93
C VAL A 295 -22.79 6.55 3.69
N ARG A 296 -23.91 7.13 3.24
CA ARG A 296 -25.10 6.33 2.97
C ARG A 296 -24.89 5.48 1.72
N ARG A 297 -24.50 6.10 0.61
CA ARG A 297 -24.22 5.42 -0.66
C ARG A 297 -22.95 5.95 -1.31
N LEU A 298 -22.33 5.11 -2.13
CA LEU A 298 -21.18 5.45 -2.97
C LEU A 298 -21.61 5.41 -4.44
N ASP A 299 -21.15 6.37 -5.24
CA ASP A 299 -21.44 6.41 -6.68
C ASP A 299 -20.61 5.40 -7.48
N SER A 300 -19.43 5.02 -6.96
CA SER A 300 -18.42 4.22 -7.67
C SER A 300 -18.47 2.73 -7.35
N THR A 301 -18.98 2.35 -6.17
CA THR A 301 -19.06 0.97 -5.66
C THR A 301 -20.30 0.79 -4.81
N SER A 302 -20.69 -0.46 -4.55
CA SER A 302 -21.84 -0.69 -3.66
C SER A 302 -21.52 -0.49 -2.18
N ARG A 303 -20.27 -0.75 -1.74
CA ARG A 303 -19.99 -1.06 -0.33
C ARG A 303 -18.77 -0.34 0.25
N GLY A 304 -17.63 -0.37 -0.42
CA GLY A 304 -16.41 0.25 0.08
C GLY A 304 -15.45 0.67 -1.03
N ILE A 305 -14.57 1.62 -0.70
CA ILE A 305 -13.51 2.12 -1.60
C ILE A 305 -12.38 2.85 -0.86
N MET A 306 -11.13 2.69 -1.33
CA MET A 306 -10.02 3.59 -1.00
C MET A 306 -9.90 4.70 -2.06
N TYR A 307 -10.28 5.93 -1.70
CA TYR A 307 -10.43 7.03 -2.65
C TYR A 307 -9.17 7.88 -2.87
N ASP A 308 -8.04 7.56 -2.21
CA ASP A 308 -6.82 8.38 -2.23
C ASP A 308 -5.51 7.58 -2.34
N ALA A 309 -5.55 6.48 -3.09
CA ALA A 309 -4.50 5.48 -3.18
C ALA A 309 -3.08 5.97 -3.59
N TYR A 310 -2.94 7.19 -4.14
CA TYR A 310 -1.76 7.59 -4.94
C TYR A 310 -1.09 8.92 -4.66
N GLY A 311 -1.72 9.82 -3.90
CA GLY A 311 -1.25 11.19 -3.79
C GLY A 311 -1.24 11.88 -5.16
N GLY A 312 -2.27 11.65 -5.98
CA GLY A 312 -2.40 12.31 -7.30
C GLY A 312 -2.99 13.72 -7.21
N ASP A 313 -3.17 14.22 -6.00
CA ASP A 313 -3.84 15.46 -5.63
C ASP A 313 -2.86 16.54 -5.16
N SER A 314 -3.41 17.67 -4.75
CA SER A 314 -2.65 18.86 -4.36
C SER A 314 -1.78 18.68 -3.12
N ASN A 315 -2.05 17.67 -2.26
CA ASN A 315 -1.20 17.36 -1.11
C ASN A 315 -0.11 16.30 -1.43
N ASN A 316 -0.29 15.50 -2.50
CA ASN A 316 0.60 14.46 -2.99
C ASN A 316 0.90 13.36 -1.94
N ILE A 317 -0.11 12.98 -1.16
CA ILE A 317 -0.02 11.97 -0.09
C ILE A 317 -0.94 10.77 -0.42
N PRO A 318 -0.39 9.55 -0.62
CA PRO A 318 -1.20 8.36 -0.85
C PRO A 318 -1.75 7.71 0.44
N ARG A 319 -2.82 6.92 0.31
CA ARG A 319 -3.30 5.93 1.29
C ARG A 319 -3.68 6.51 2.66
N GLU A 320 -4.32 7.65 2.66
CA GLU A 320 -4.82 8.30 3.87
C GLU A 320 -6.26 7.91 4.20
N GLY A 321 -7.06 7.48 3.21
CA GLY A 321 -8.51 7.56 3.26
C GLY A 321 -9.24 6.40 2.59
N ALA A 322 -10.18 5.83 3.33
CA ALA A 322 -11.14 4.85 2.86
C ALA A 322 -12.57 5.33 3.12
N GLY A 323 -13.53 4.79 2.35
CA GLY A 323 -14.95 5.09 2.45
C GLY A 323 -15.79 3.82 2.45
N ILE A 324 -16.88 3.80 3.21
CA ILE A 324 -17.84 2.69 3.27
C ILE A 324 -19.29 3.18 3.19
N SER A 325 -20.13 2.37 2.57
CA SER A 325 -21.55 2.60 2.32
C SER A 325 -22.41 1.78 3.28
N SER A 326 -23.22 2.44 4.10
CA SER A 326 -24.13 1.77 5.05
C SER A 326 -25.50 1.45 4.44
N HIS A 327 -25.94 2.15 3.40
CA HIS A 327 -27.31 2.04 2.83
C HIS A 327 -27.39 1.21 1.53
N TRP A 328 -26.35 0.46 1.20
CA TRP A 328 -26.50 -0.60 0.21
C TRP A 328 -27.48 -1.65 0.72
N VAL A 329 -28.39 -2.10 -0.13
CA VAL A 329 -29.35 -3.16 0.21
C VAL A 329 -28.80 -4.47 -0.34
N ILE A 330 -28.53 -5.40 0.56
CA ILE A 330 -28.00 -6.71 0.22
C ILE A 330 -29.03 -7.43 -0.68
N PRO A 331 -28.64 -7.96 -1.85
CA PRO A 331 -29.57 -8.66 -2.72
C PRO A 331 -30.31 -9.78 -1.99
N SER A 332 -31.60 -9.91 -2.25
CA SER A 332 -32.44 -10.95 -1.66
C SER A 332 -32.26 -12.29 -2.38
N THR A 333 -31.03 -12.81 -2.38
CA THR A 333 -30.66 -14.10 -2.97
C THR A 333 -29.97 -14.99 -1.95
N SER A 334 -30.06 -16.31 -2.13
CA SER A 334 -29.48 -17.31 -1.22
C SER A 334 -27.97 -17.19 -1.03
N GLN A 335 -27.27 -16.54 -1.96
CA GLN A 335 -25.86 -16.16 -1.85
C GLN A 335 -25.58 -15.43 -0.52
N TRP A 336 -26.46 -14.52 -0.13
CA TRP A 336 -26.26 -13.65 1.03
C TRP A 336 -26.74 -14.24 2.35
N GLY A 337 -27.16 -15.51 2.35
CA GLY A 337 -27.55 -16.27 3.52
C GLY A 337 -28.52 -15.51 4.44
N THR A 338 -28.16 -15.34 5.71
CA THR A 338 -29.07 -14.77 6.71
C THR A 338 -29.21 -13.25 6.64
N VAL A 339 -28.36 -12.57 5.86
CA VAL A 339 -28.38 -11.10 5.72
C VAL A 339 -28.98 -10.63 4.40
N GLN A 340 -29.50 -11.54 3.58
CA GLN A 340 -30.18 -11.20 2.33
C GLN A 340 -31.33 -10.19 2.58
N GLY A 341 -31.44 -9.17 1.75
CA GLY A 341 -32.47 -8.13 1.86
C GLY A 341 -32.26 -7.09 2.97
N MET A 342 -31.24 -7.25 3.83
CA MET A 342 -30.93 -6.26 4.86
C MET A 342 -30.23 -5.04 4.26
N GLN A 343 -30.37 -3.89 4.91
CA GLN A 343 -29.46 -2.78 4.71
C GLN A 343 -28.08 -3.15 5.25
N PHE A 344 -27.01 -2.75 4.55
CA PHE A 344 -25.66 -3.22 4.85
C PHE A 344 -25.21 -2.82 6.27
N GLY A 345 -25.52 -1.60 6.71
CA GLY A 345 -25.26 -1.14 8.08
C GLY A 345 -25.93 -1.98 9.17
N ASP A 346 -27.12 -2.54 8.90
CA ASP A 346 -27.81 -3.47 9.81
C ASP A 346 -27.14 -4.85 9.85
N ALA A 347 -26.48 -5.24 8.76
CA ALA A 347 -25.63 -6.43 8.69
C ALA A 347 -24.27 -6.16 9.35
N THR A 348 -24.30 -5.94 10.67
CA THR A 348 -23.16 -5.52 11.53
C THR A 348 -21.85 -6.24 11.23
N GLY A 349 -21.85 -7.57 11.16
CA GLY A 349 -20.67 -8.37 10.81
C GLY A 349 -20.10 -8.00 9.43
N PRO A 350 -20.84 -8.23 8.33
CA PRO A 350 -20.44 -7.79 6.99
C PRO A 350 -19.97 -6.33 6.92
N TYR A 351 -20.72 -5.38 7.51
CA TYR A 351 -20.38 -3.96 7.47
C TYR A 351 -19.05 -3.65 8.15
N PHE A 352 -18.85 -4.14 9.38
CA PHE A 352 -17.61 -3.95 10.11
C PHE A 352 -16.42 -4.61 9.41
N ARG A 353 -16.62 -5.81 8.86
CA ARG A 353 -15.59 -6.51 8.08
C ARG A 353 -15.17 -5.72 6.85
N THR A 354 -16.11 -5.13 6.11
CA THR A 354 -15.79 -4.26 4.96
C THR A 354 -15.04 -3.02 5.42
N ALA A 355 -15.36 -2.42 6.57
CA ALA A 355 -14.59 -1.31 7.12
C ALA A 355 -13.11 -1.69 7.37
N VAL A 356 -12.86 -2.87 7.96
CA VAL A 356 -11.51 -3.40 8.16
C VAL A 356 -10.81 -3.69 6.82
N HIS A 357 -11.54 -4.23 5.84
CA HIS A 357 -11.04 -4.52 4.50
C HIS A 357 -10.54 -3.27 3.78
N GLU A 358 -11.35 -2.20 3.74
CA GLU A 358 -10.96 -0.95 3.08
C GLU A 358 -9.77 -0.28 3.78
N LEU A 359 -9.70 -0.38 5.11
CA LEU A 359 -8.53 0.06 5.85
C LEU A 359 -7.30 -0.82 5.55
N GLY A 360 -7.48 -2.12 5.32
CA GLY A 360 -6.45 -3.03 4.85
C GLY A 360 -5.78 -2.54 3.56
N HIS A 361 -6.56 -2.01 2.62
CA HIS A 361 -6.01 -1.37 1.41
C HIS A 361 -5.19 -0.11 1.74
N ALA A 362 -5.67 0.74 2.64
CA ALA A 362 -4.90 1.89 3.11
C ALA A 362 -3.60 1.47 3.82
N LEU A 363 -3.59 0.31 4.47
CA LEU A 363 -2.41 -0.35 5.05
C LEU A 363 -1.52 -1.06 4.00
N GLY A 364 -1.85 -0.98 2.71
CA GLY A 364 -1.03 -1.56 1.64
C GLY A 364 -1.29 -3.04 1.35
N LEU A 365 -2.42 -3.61 1.80
CA LEU A 365 -2.81 -5.00 1.55
C LEU A 365 -3.64 -5.15 0.28
N TYR A 366 -3.33 -6.15 -0.55
CA TYR A 366 -4.15 -6.53 -1.72
C TYR A 366 -5.25 -7.50 -1.34
N HIS A 367 -6.18 -7.70 -2.28
CA HIS A 367 -7.07 -8.85 -2.16
C HIS A 367 -6.25 -10.14 -2.13
N ASN A 368 -6.64 -11.04 -1.23
CA ASN A 368 -6.18 -12.43 -1.25
C ASN A 368 -7.38 -13.33 -1.54
N THR A 369 -7.15 -14.46 -2.20
CA THR A 369 -8.17 -15.51 -2.41
C THR A 369 -7.92 -16.75 -1.57
N ALA A 370 -6.99 -16.67 -0.62
CA ALA A 370 -6.50 -17.81 0.14
C ALA A 370 -7.47 -18.27 1.24
N ASP A 371 -8.26 -17.35 1.81
CA ASP A 371 -9.21 -17.65 2.88
C ASP A 371 -10.45 -16.73 2.87
N ASN A 372 -11.35 -16.89 3.85
CA ASN A 372 -12.53 -16.02 4.02
C ASN A 372 -12.24 -14.83 4.97
N GLY A 373 -10.97 -14.42 5.08
CA GLY A 373 -10.47 -13.41 6.00
C GLY A 373 -10.77 -11.97 5.58
N PHE A 374 -10.12 -11.00 6.23
CA PHE A 374 -10.37 -9.57 6.01
C PHE A 374 -10.04 -9.06 4.60
N MET A 375 -9.11 -9.69 3.88
CA MET A 375 -8.68 -9.20 2.57
C MET A 375 -9.30 -9.92 1.37
N ASN A 376 -10.13 -10.95 1.55
CA ASN A 376 -10.94 -11.47 0.43
C ASN A 376 -12.05 -10.47 0.06
N THR A 377 -12.77 -10.59 -1.06
CA THR A 377 -13.92 -9.71 -1.30
C THR A 377 -15.18 -10.29 -0.68
N THR A 378 -16.07 -9.45 -0.15
CA THR A 378 -17.32 -9.93 0.47
C THR A 378 -18.19 -10.69 -0.53
N GLY A 379 -18.11 -10.37 -1.84
CA GLY A 379 -18.76 -11.14 -2.89
C GLY A 379 -18.26 -12.58 -2.98
N THR A 380 -16.94 -12.79 -2.91
CA THR A 380 -16.30 -14.11 -2.93
C THR A 380 -16.64 -14.92 -1.68
N ILE A 381 -16.59 -14.31 -0.49
CA ILE A 381 -16.97 -15.00 0.76
C ILE A 381 -18.45 -15.43 0.70
N ALA A 382 -19.32 -14.58 0.16
CA ALA A 382 -20.74 -14.88 0.00
C ALA A 382 -21.04 -15.86 -1.16
N ALA A 383 -20.08 -16.17 -2.03
CA ALA A 383 -20.32 -16.99 -3.22
C ALA A 383 -20.80 -18.42 -2.89
N SER A 384 -20.54 -18.91 -1.67
CA SER A 384 -21.10 -20.15 -1.13
C SER A 384 -22.51 -19.91 -0.57
N PRO A 385 -23.59 -20.36 -1.23
CA PRO A 385 -24.94 -20.02 -0.80
C PRO A 385 -25.27 -20.55 0.60
N GLY A 386 -25.91 -19.72 1.42
CA GLY A 386 -26.39 -20.09 2.75
C GLY A 386 -25.36 -20.08 3.88
N THR A 387 -24.08 -19.83 3.60
CA THR A 387 -23.03 -19.79 4.64
C THR A 387 -22.74 -18.40 5.16
N PHE A 388 -23.07 -17.36 4.37
CA PHE A 388 -22.83 -15.96 4.74
C PHE A 388 -23.87 -15.44 5.75
N PRO A 389 -23.47 -14.66 6.78
CA PRO A 389 -22.13 -14.18 7.10
C PRO A 389 -21.34 -15.08 8.07
N ALA A 390 -21.84 -16.27 8.41
CA ALA A 390 -21.23 -17.14 9.41
C ALA A 390 -19.86 -17.72 8.99
N ASN A 391 -19.56 -17.74 7.70
CA ASN A 391 -18.29 -18.18 7.14
C ASN A 391 -17.21 -17.07 7.05
N ILE A 392 -17.48 -15.86 7.55
CA ILE A 392 -16.47 -14.81 7.68
C ILE A 392 -15.41 -15.26 8.69
N GLN A 393 -14.14 -15.24 8.28
CA GLN A 393 -13.00 -15.44 9.16
C GLN A 393 -12.52 -14.09 9.71
N TRP A 394 -12.50 -13.96 11.03
CA TRP A 394 -12.12 -12.72 11.72
C TRP A 394 -10.61 -12.61 11.93
N SER A 395 -9.84 -12.76 10.85
CA SER A 395 -8.40 -12.58 10.88
C SER A 395 -7.85 -12.10 9.54
N PHE A 396 -6.67 -11.50 9.57
CA PHE A 396 -5.84 -11.38 8.38
C PHE A 396 -5.31 -12.78 8.01
N ASN A 397 -5.10 -13.02 6.72
CA ASN A 397 -4.36 -14.20 6.28
C ASN A 397 -2.92 -14.15 6.84
N ALA A 398 -2.27 -15.30 7.01
CA ALA A 398 -0.91 -15.36 7.56
C ALA A 398 0.10 -14.48 6.79
N ALA A 399 0.00 -14.41 5.46
CA ALA A 399 0.85 -13.55 4.65
C ALA A 399 0.58 -12.05 4.90
N ASP A 400 -0.70 -11.67 5.02
CA ASP A 400 -1.11 -10.29 5.31
C ASP A 400 -0.70 -9.86 6.71
N ALA A 401 -0.89 -10.72 7.71
CA ALA A 401 -0.44 -10.49 9.08
C ALA A 401 1.09 -10.29 9.12
N LYS A 402 1.86 -11.14 8.43
CA LYS A 402 3.31 -11.00 8.30
C LYS A 402 3.70 -9.67 7.65
N ARG A 403 2.97 -9.23 6.62
CA ARG A 403 3.19 -7.93 5.96
C ARG A 403 2.93 -6.76 6.92
N LEU A 404 1.79 -6.75 7.62
CA LEU A 404 1.46 -5.72 8.60
C LEU A 404 2.48 -5.64 9.74
N ARG A 405 2.99 -6.79 10.19
CA ARG A 405 4.00 -6.84 11.27
C ARG A 405 5.40 -6.45 10.78
N HIS A 406 5.84 -6.97 9.64
CA HIS A 406 7.27 -6.96 9.29
C HIS A 406 7.66 -6.23 8.02
N MET A 407 6.73 -5.87 7.13
CA MET A 407 7.06 -5.11 5.92
C MET A 407 7.60 -3.70 6.28
N PRO A 408 8.47 -3.08 5.47
CA PRO A 408 9.01 -1.76 5.78
C PRO A 408 7.91 -0.70 6.02
N ASP A 409 8.19 0.27 6.87
CA ASP A 409 7.26 1.37 7.18
C ASP A 409 6.69 2.03 5.91
N PRO A 410 7.47 2.31 4.84
CA PRO A 410 6.96 2.93 3.62
C PRO A 410 5.81 2.19 2.94
N TRP A 411 5.69 0.88 3.15
CA TRP A 411 4.61 0.10 2.55
C TRP A 411 3.32 0.13 3.34
N VAL A 412 3.40 0.21 4.66
CA VAL A 412 2.23 0.08 5.54
C VAL A 412 1.71 1.46 5.97
N ARG A 413 2.62 2.39 6.27
CA ARG A 413 2.30 3.76 6.71
C ARG A 413 1.65 4.61 5.62
N PRO A 414 0.66 5.47 5.93
CA PRO A 414 0.11 6.41 4.95
C PRO A 414 1.19 7.37 4.43
N GLY A 415 1.04 7.79 3.18
CA GLY A 415 1.82 8.88 2.62
C GLY A 415 3.23 8.55 2.14
N MET A 416 3.55 7.28 1.95
CA MET A 416 4.86 6.83 1.44
C MET A 416 4.72 6.07 0.10
N ILE A 417 4.88 4.75 0.07
CA ILE A 417 4.72 3.96 -1.16
C ILE A 417 3.24 3.96 -1.52
N PRO A 418 2.84 4.38 -2.73
CA PRO A 418 1.45 4.32 -3.14
C PRO A 418 0.92 2.90 -3.27
N PHE A 419 -0.40 2.75 -3.13
CA PHE A 419 -1.03 1.44 -3.23
C PHE A 419 -0.85 0.81 -4.61
N GLY A 420 -0.80 -0.51 -4.72
CA GLY A 420 -0.67 -1.18 -6.00
C GLY A 420 0.75 -1.32 -6.55
N SER A 421 1.77 -1.01 -5.76
CA SER A 421 3.15 -1.42 -6.05
C SER A 421 3.33 -2.93 -5.81
N ALA A 422 3.97 -3.67 -6.71
CA ALA A 422 4.15 -5.11 -6.54
C ALA A 422 4.97 -5.45 -5.29
N TYR A 423 4.53 -6.43 -4.49
CA TYR A 423 5.27 -6.87 -3.29
C TYR A 423 6.65 -7.45 -3.61
N GLY A 424 6.90 -7.87 -4.84
CA GLY A 424 8.21 -8.39 -5.27
C GLY A 424 9.37 -7.39 -5.13
N SER A 425 9.10 -6.09 -4.93
CA SER A 425 10.16 -5.12 -4.59
C SER A 425 10.36 -4.92 -3.09
N ALA A 426 9.58 -5.57 -2.22
CA ALA A 426 9.69 -5.45 -0.78
C ALA A 426 10.79 -6.37 -0.21
N PRO A 427 11.70 -5.85 0.63
CA PRO A 427 12.88 -6.58 1.13
C PRO A 427 12.60 -7.61 2.26
N ILE A 428 11.36 -8.07 2.43
CA ILE A 428 10.94 -8.88 3.60
C ILE A 428 11.17 -10.38 3.41
N SER A 429 11.09 -10.93 2.18
CA SER A 429 11.67 -12.22 1.71
C SER A 429 11.12 -12.58 0.32
N ASP A 430 11.87 -13.39 -0.43
CA ASP A 430 11.48 -14.04 -1.70
C ASP A 430 10.48 -15.17 -1.44
N GLU A 431 9.20 -14.96 -1.78
CA GLU A 431 8.22 -16.02 -2.02
C GLU A 431 7.47 -15.63 -3.32
N ASP A 432 7.91 -16.29 -4.39
CA ASP A 432 7.20 -16.59 -5.63
C ASP A 432 6.45 -15.44 -6.30
N ALA A 433 7.21 -14.62 -7.03
CA ALA A 433 6.68 -14.03 -8.25
C ALA A 433 6.66 -15.12 -9.34
N LEU A 434 5.49 -15.61 -9.70
CA LEU A 434 5.35 -16.48 -10.86
C LEU A 434 5.35 -15.58 -12.10
N ASP A 435 6.47 -15.56 -12.81
CA ASP A 435 6.52 -14.94 -14.13
C ASP A 435 5.80 -15.87 -15.12
N LEU A 436 4.56 -15.52 -15.47
CA LEU A 436 3.75 -16.23 -16.46
C LEU A 436 3.91 -15.65 -17.87
N ASN A 437 4.99 -14.88 -18.13
CA ASN A 437 5.36 -14.50 -19.50
C ASN A 437 5.54 -15.77 -20.35
N GLY A 438 4.66 -15.94 -21.36
CA GLY A 438 4.59 -17.16 -22.19
C GLY A 438 3.19 -17.76 -22.13
N PRO A 439 2.79 -18.44 -21.02
CA PRO A 439 1.42 -18.90 -20.81
C PRO A 439 0.37 -17.79 -20.93
N LEU A 440 0.71 -16.57 -20.51
CA LEU A 440 -0.11 -15.38 -20.68
C LEU A 440 0.63 -14.36 -21.57
N GLY A 441 -0.11 -13.76 -22.50
CA GLY A 441 0.37 -12.68 -23.37
C GLY A 441 -0.40 -11.40 -23.11
N LEU A 442 0.31 -10.29 -22.86
CA LEU A 442 -0.28 -8.96 -22.72
C LEU A 442 0.02 -8.12 -23.96
N ARG A 443 -1.02 -7.80 -24.73
CA ARG A 443 -0.93 -6.89 -25.87
C ARG A 443 -1.33 -5.48 -25.44
N VAL A 444 -0.52 -4.50 -25.82
CA VAL A 444 -0.75 -3.07 -25.61
C VAL A 444 -0.91 -2.43 -26.99
N GLU A 445 -1.95 -1.60 -27.19
CA GLU A 445 -2.23 -0.97 -28.48
C GLU A 445 -2.71 0.48 -28.25
N PRO A 446 -1.95 1.51 -28.66
CA PRO A 446 -2.44 2.88 -28.71
C PRO A 446 -3.69 2.98 -29.60
N LEU A 447 -4.66 3.79 -29.20
CA LEU A 447 -5.85 4.05 -30.03
C LEU A 447 -5.48 4.78 -31.32
N LEU A 448 -4.44 5.62 -31.26
CA LEU A 448 -3.88 6.37 -32.37
C LEU A 448 -2.36 6.17 -32.37
N ASP A 449 -1.77 5.97 -33.55
CA ASP A 449 -0.31 5.87 -33.72
C ASP A 449 0.41 7.19 -33.42
N SER A 450 -0.31 8.31 -33.52
CA SER A 450 0.19 9.65 -33.20
C SER A 450 -0.83 10.50 -32.45
N VAL A 451 -0.34 11.35 -31.55
CA VAL A 451 -1.14 12.32 -30.79
C VAL A 451 -0.42 13.68 -30.70
N PRO A 452 -1.14 14.81 -30.64
CA PRO A 452 -0.54 16.11 -30.37
C PRO A 452 0.01 16.21 -28.95
N ILE A 453 1.10 16.95 -28.76
CA ILE A 453 1.66 17.22 -27.44
C ILE A 453 0.62 17.85 -26.50
N GLY A 454 0.49 17.32 -25.28
CA GLY A 454 -0.52 17.75 -24.32
C GLY A 454 -1.86 17.00 -24.43
N ALA A 455 -2.09 16.20 -25.46
CA ALA A 455 -3.25 15.31 -25.51
C ALA A 455 -3.06 14.05 -24.64
N PRO A 456 -4.14 13.52 -24.02
CA PRO A 456 -4.10 12.20 -23.40
C PRO A 456 -3.92 11.10 -24.45
N VAL A 457 -3.11 10.10 -24.12
CA VAL A 457 -2.94 8.89 -24.93
C VAL A 457 -3.93 7.83 -24.44
N ARG A 458 -4.72 7.28 -25.36
CA ARG A 458 -5.64 6.17 -25.06
C ARG A 458 -5.00 4.86 -25.50
N VAL A 459 -5.08 3.85 -24.67
CA VAL A 459 -4.43 2.56 -24.87
C VAL A 459 -5.43 1.45 -24.60
N LYS A 460 -5.51 0.48 -25.49
CA LYS A 460 -6.20 -0.79 -25.28
C LYS A 460 -5.19 -1.82 -24.79
N VAL A 461 -5.58 -2.58 -23.78
CA VAL A 461 -4.78 -3.66 -23.22
C VAL A 461 -5.58 -4.95 -23.28
N THR A 462 -4.96 -6.02 -23.76
CA THR A 462 -5.58 -7.34 -23.93
C THR A 462 -4.70 -8.43 -23.34
N LEU A 463 -5.21 -9.13 -22.33
CA LEU A 463 -4.56 -10.29 -21.73
C LEU A 463 -5.13 -11.56 -22.37
N THR A 464 -4.26 -12.45 -22.86
CA THR A 464 -4.65 -13.69 -23.55
C THR A 464 -4.00 -14.90 -22.91
N ASN A 465 -4.75 -15.97 -22.71
CA ASN A 465 -4.21 -17.27 -22.29
C ASN A 465 -3.74 -18.06 -23.51
N HIS A 466 -2.42 -18.21 -23.65
CA HIS A 466 -1.77 -19.01 -24.68
C HIS A 466 -1.45 -20.44 -24.25
N SER A 467 -1.74 -20.80 -22.99
CA SER A 467 -1.55 -22.16 -22.49
C SER A 467 -2.72 -23.08 -22.83
N ASP A 468 -2.49 -24.39 -22.69
CA ASP A 468 -3.51 -25.43 -22.87
C ASP A 468 -4.37 -25.65 -21.61
N SER A 469 -4.14 -24.89 -20.53
CA SER A 469 -4.87 -25.01 -19.26
C SER A 469 -5.61 -23.71 -18.90
N PRO A 470 -6.75 -23.76 -18.20
CA PRO A 470 -7.38 -22.57 -17.66
C PRO A 470 -6.48 -21.87 -16.63
N ILE A 471 -6.45 -20.53 -16.65
CA ILE A 471 -5.66 -19.72 -15.71
C ILE A 471 -6.60 -18.71 -15.03
N GLU A 472 -6.47 -18.55 -13.72
CA GLU A 472 -7.18 -17.53 -12.96
C GLU A 472 -6.52 -16.16 -13.15
N VAL A 473 -7.30 -15.19 -13.63
CA VAL A 473 -6.86 -13.83 -13.95
C VAL A 473 -7.81 -12.80 -13.33
N PRO A 474 -7.42 -11.52 -13.24
CA PRO A 474 -8.36 -10.47 -12.84
C PRO A 474 -9.58 -10.40 -13.75
N ASP A 475 -10.77 -10.16 -13.19
CA ASP A 475 -11.99 -9.91 -13.99
C ASP A 475 -11.93 -8.61 -14.81
N SER A 476 -10.99 -7.72 -14.50
CA SER A 476 -10.90 -6.39 -15.09
C SER A 476 -9.46 -5.90 -15.24
N LEU A 477 -9.11 -5.53 -16.47
CA LEU A 477 -7.86 -4.84 -16.81
C LEU A 477 -8.03 -3.31 -16.83
N SER A 478 -9.09 -2.78 -16.23
CA SER A 478 -9.28 -1.32 -16.18
C SER A 478 -8.13 -0.68 -15.42
N LEU A 479 -7.71 0.53 -15.85
CA LEU A 479 -6.80 1.30 -15.02
C LEU A 479 -7.37 1.54 -13.62
N LYS A 480 -8.70 1.45 -13.41
CA LYS A 480 -9.35 1.51 -12.08
C LYS A 480 -9.18 0.25 -11.22
N SER A 481 -8.74 -0.88 -11.78
CA SER A 481 -8.53 -2.11 -11.01
C SER A 481 -7.20 -2.06 -10.28
N GLU A 482 -7.01 -2.96 -9.29
CA GLU A 482 -5.77 -2.99 -8.53
C GLU A 482 -4.58 -3.58 -9.30
N HIS A 483 -4.84 -4.13 -10.48
CA HIS A 483 -3.89 -5.00 -11.16
C HIS A 483 -3.04 -4.30 -12.21
N VAL A 484 -3.44 -3.12 -12.68
CA VAL A 484 -2.78 -2.46 -13.82
C VAL A 484 -1.88 -1.30 -13.39
N SER A 485 -0.66 -1.29 -13.89
CA SER A 485 0.30 -0.20 -13.76
C SER A 485 1.18 -0.12 -15.00
N GLY A 486 2.11 0.84 -15.06
CA GLY A 486 3.05 0.89 -16.17
C GLY A 486 4.02 2.04 -16.10
N ARG A 487 4.78 2.20 -17.18
CA ARG A 487 5.77 3.25 -17.34
C ARG A 487 5.85 3.70 -18.80
N ILE A 488 6.17 4.98 -18.98
CA ILE A 488 6.49 5.59 -20.26
C ILE A 488 7.98 5.88 -20.32
N VAL A 489 8.61 5.52 -21.42
CA VAL A 489 9.99 5.92 -21.74
C VAL A 489 9.92 6.98 -22.82
N ASP A 490 10.40 8.18 -22.52
CA ASP A 490 10.41 9.29 -23.47
C ASP A 490 11.61 9.20 -24.47
N PRO A 491 11.67 10.05 -25.51
CA PRO A 491 12.76 10.03 -26.48
C PRO A 491 14.16 10.29 -25.89
N ALA A 492 14.23 10.90 -24.70
CA ALA A 492 15.48 11.13 -23.96
C ALA A 492 15.80 9.98 -22.97
N ALA A 493 15.07 8.86 -23.07
CA ALA A 493 15.15 7.71 -22.17
C ALA A 493 14.76 8.00 -20.71
N THR A 494 14.06 9.11 -20.44
CA THR A 494 13.50 9.37 -19.12
C THR A 494 12.30 8.46 -18.89
N VAL A 495 12.25 7.83 -17.72
CA VAL A 495 11.15 6.93 -17.34
C VAL A 495 10.16 7.66 -16.44
N ARG A 496 8.88 7.60 -16.77
CA ARG A 496 7.77 8.15 -15.96
C ARG A 496 6.75 7.05 -15.69
N SER A 497 6.39 6.87 -14.43
CA SER A 497 5.48 5.80 -14.02
C SER A 497 4.02 6.24 -14.04
N PHE A 498 3.11 5.36 -14.43
CA PHE A 498 1.66 5.55 -14.31
C PHE A 498 0.99 4.35 -13.65
N ARG A 499 -0.20 4.58 -13.10
CA ARG A 499 -1.06 3.59 -12.44
C ARG A 499 -2.44 4.21 -12.25
N SER A 500 -3.38 3.43 -11.74
CA SER A 500 -4.66 3.99 -11.31
C SER A 500 -4.49 5.20 -10.41
N ILE A 501 -5.53 6.04 -10.34
CA ILE A 501 -5.72 7.01 -9.25
C ILE A 501 -6.79 6.51 -8.27
N MET A 502 -7.64 5.59 -8.71
CA MET A 502 -8.72 4.96 -7.95
C MET A 502 -8.38 3.49 -7.72
N LYS A 503 -8.15 3.04 -6.49
CA LYS A 503 -7.99 1.60 -6.25
C LYS A 503 -8.93 1.07 -5.19
N CYS A 504 -9.33 -0.17 -5.47
CA CYS A 504 -10.09 -1.10 -4.66
C CYS A 504 -11.56 -0.77 -4.50
N ILE A 505 -12.31 -1.43 -5.38
CA ILE A 505 -13.75 -1.64 -5.31
C ILE A 505 -13.91 -3.06 -4.76
N GLU A 506 -14.67 -3.24 -3.68
CA GLU A 506 -14.97 -4.54 -3.06
C GLU A 506 -15.70 -5.55 -4.00
N GLU A 507 -15.81 -5.27 -5.30
CA GLU A 507 -16.56 -6.04 -6.29
C GLU A 507 -15.67 -6.79 -7.30
N HIS A 508 -14.35 -6.64 -7.26
CA HIS A 508 -13.48 -7.36 -8.19
C HIS A 508 -13.39 -8.85 -7.82
N GLN A 509 -13.83 -9.70 -8.73
CA GLN A 509 -13.64 -11.14 -8.69
C GLN A 509 -12.43 -11.51 -9.58
N HIS A 510 -11.90 -12.71 -9.39
CA HIS A 510 -11.08 -13.31 -10.42
C HIS A 510 -11.98 -14.09 -11.39
N GLU A 511 -11.58 -14.13 -12.66
CA GLU A 511 -12.23 -14.93 -13.70
C GLU A 511 -11.27 -16.04 -14.17
N VAL A 512 -11.83 -17.20 -14.51
CA VAL A 512 -11.06 -18.28 -15.13
C VAL A 512 -10.99 -18.07 -16.64
N LEU A 513 -9.80 -17.70 -17.13
CA LEU A 513 -9.53 -17.53 -18.55
C LEU A 513 -9.19 -18.88 -19.19
N LYS A 514 -10.09 -19.37 -20.06
CA LYS A 514 -9.90 -20.63 -20.81
C LYS A 514 -8.73 -20.54 -21.81
N PRO A 515 -8.15 -21.68 -22.25
CA PRO A 515 -7.18 -21.71 -23.35
C PRO A 515 -7.65 -20.91 -24.57
N GLY A 516 -6.82 -20.00 -25.07
CA GLY A 516 -7.10 -19.14 -26.21
C GLY A 516 -8.07 -17.98 -25.96
N ALA A 517 -8.65 -17.86 -24.76
CA ALA A 517 -9.54 -16.75 -24.42
C ALA A 517 -8.76 -15.49 -24.04
N SER A 518 -9.41 -14.33 -24.18
CA SER A 518 -8.84 -13.02 -23.85
C SER A 518 -9.82 -12.14 -23.10
N ILE A 519 -9.28 -11.26 -22.26
CA ILE A 519 -9.98 -10.13 -21.66
C ILE A 519 -9.32 -8.81 -22.10
N SER A 520 -10.11 -7.76 -22.26
CA SER A 520 -9.61 -6.45 -22.71
C SER A 520 -10.19 -5.29 -21.92
N SER A 521 -9.40 -4.23 -21.77
CA SER A 521 -9.87 -2.93 -21.28
C SER A 521 -9.15 -1.77 -21.99
N ASP A 522 -9.76 -0.60 -21.96
CA ASP A 522 -9.14 0.65 -22.39
C ASP A 522 -8.70 1.49 -21.19
N MET A 523 -7.64 2.27 -21.35
CA MET A 523 -7.15 3.26 -20.38
C MET A 523 -6.78 4.58 -21.07
N THR A 524 -6.91 5.67 -20.32
CA THR A 524 -6.53 7.02 -20.75
C THR A 524 -5.34 7.47 -19.90
N LEU A 525 -4.18 7.63 -20.53
CA LEU A 525 -2.90 7.98 -19.93
C LEU A 525 -2.63 9.47 -20.16
N LEU A 526 -2.39 10.22 -19.09
CA LEU A 526 -2.13 11.66 -19.16
C LEU A 526 -0.93 12.05 -18.31
N ARG A 527 -0.98 11.68 -17.03
CA ARG A 527 -0.02 12.10 -16.01
C ARG A 527 0.20 10.98 -15.00
N GLY A 528 1.41 10.93 -14.45
CA GLY A 528 1.76 10.08 -13.31
C GLY A 528 2.39 10.90 -12.19
N ARG A 529 2.92 10.23 -11.16
CA ARG A 529 3.58 10.90 -10.03
C ARG A 529 4.77 11.77 -10.45
N ASP A 530 5.42 11.39 -11.56
CA ASP A 530 6.60 12.04 -12.11
C ASP A 530 6.23 13.21 -13.06
N GLY A 531 4.98 13.66 -13.05
CA GLY A 531 4.44 14.69 -13.95
C GLY A 531 3.78 14.12 -15.21
N ALA A 532 3.64 14.95 -16.25
CA ALA A 532 3.02 14.54 -17.50
C ALA A 532 3.77 13.35 -18.13
N LEU A 533 3.02 12.35 -18.62
CA LEU A 533 3.59 11.12 -19.15
C LEU A 533 4.24 11.31 -20.54
N PHE A 534 3.76 12.31 -21.29
CA PHE A 534 4.18 12.61 -22.66
C PHE A 534 4.60 14.09 -22.79
N PRO A 535 5.68 14.53 -22.10
CA PRO A 535 6.00 15.95 -21.94
C PRO A 535 6.77 16.56 -23.13
N ALA A 536 7.20 15.75 -24.09
CA ALA A 536 8.01 16.17 -25.22
C ALA A 536 7.50 15.55 -26.52
N PRO A 537 7.77 16.15 -27.69
CA PRO A 537 7.54 15.51 -28.98
C PRO A 537 8.53 14.36 -29.22
N GLY A 538 8.10 13.35 -29.99
CA GLY A 538 8.90 12.20 -30.39
C GLY A 538 8.26 10.85 -30.01
N LEU A 539 8.97 9.78 -30.33
CA LEU A 539 8.50 8.41 -30.08
C LEU A 539 8.58 8.07 -28.57
N HIS A 540 7.44 7.75 -27.97
CA HIS A 540 7.36 7.30 -26.59
C HIS A 540 7.05 5.81 -26.56
N LYS A 541 7.73 5.08 -25.69
CA LYS A 541 7.45 3.66 -25.45
C LYS A 541 6.50 3.54 -24.25
N ILE A 542 5.36 2.88 -24.45
CA ILE A 542 4.37 2.57 -23.42
C ILE A 542 4.61 1.14 -22.96
N ILE A 543 4.86 0.95 -21.67
CA ILE A 543 5.00 -0.37 -21.05
C ILE A 543 3.90 -0.51 -20.02
N VAL A 544 3.07 -1.54 -20.14
CA VAL A 544 1.98 -1.87 -19.21
C VAL A 544 2.32 -3.15 -18.48
N ASP A 545 2.06 -3.15 -17.18
CA ASP A 545 2.20 -4.28 -16.28
C ASP A 545 0.83 -4.65 -15.70
N VAL A 546 0.45 -5.92 -15.77
CA VAL A 546 -0.70 -6.48 -15.06
C VAL A 546 -0.19 -7.43 -13.99
N SER A 547 -0.57 -7.22 -12.72
CA SER A 547 -0.16 -8.01 -11.58
C SER A 547 -1.29 -8.33 -10.60
N TRP A 548 -1.36 -9.57 -10.11
CA TRP A 548 -2.36 -10.03 -9.13
C TRP A 548 -1.79 -11.14 -8.27
N GLU A 549 -2.55 -11.63 -7.29
CA GLU A 549 -2.18 -12.80 -6.50
C GLU A 549 -2.92 -14.04 -7.00
N MET A 550 -2.22 -15.17 -7.13
CA MET A 550 -2.81 -16.47 -7.42
C MET A 550 -2.22 -17.50 -6.42
N ASN A 551 -3.08 -18.07 -5.56
CA ASN A 551 -2.68 -19.03 -4.52
C ASN A 551 -1.55 -18.54 -3.60
N GLY A 552 -1.61 -17.29 -3.13
CA GLY A 552 -0.57 -16.71 -2.27
C GLY A 552 0.67 -16.18 -3.01
N MET A 553 0.78 -16.41 -4.33
CA MET A 553 1.93 -16.02 -5.15
C MET A 553 1.61 -14.80 -6.00
N ALA A 554 2.57 -13.88 -6.14
CA ALA A 554 2.39 -12.72 -7.00
C ALA A 554 2.58 -13.12 -8.47
N VAL A 555 1.67 -12.75 -9.34
CA VAL A 555 1.77 -12.96 -10.79
C VAL A 555 2.01 -11.61 -11.45
N ARG A 556 2.84 -11.58 -12.50
CA ARG A 556 3.01 -10.39 -13.36
C ARG A 556 3.08 -10.80 -14.83
N VAL A 557 2.45 -10.02 -15.68
CA VAL A 557 2.57 -10.07 -17.15
C VAL A 557 2.79 -8.67 -17.67
N SER A 558 3.72 -8.50 -18.61
CA SER A 558 4.06 -7.20 -19.18
C SER A 558 3.84 -7.18 -20.69
N GLY A 559 3.48 -6.01 -21.20
CA GLY A 559 3.28 -5.74 -22.62
C GLY A 559 3.74 -4.35 -22.96
N GLU A 560 4.06 -4.09 -24.22
CA GLU A 560 4.58 -2.80 -24.65
C GLU A 560 4.20 -2.46 -26.09
N ASP A 561 4.11 -1.16 -26.36
CA ASP A 561 3.98 -0.60 -27.71
C ASP A 561 4.52 0.83 -27.73
N SER A 562 4.44 1.54 -28.85
CA SER A 562 4.94 2.92 -28.99
C SER A 562 3.90 3.86 -29.58
N VAL A 563 3.97 5.13 -29.19
CA VAL A 563 3.12 6.21 -29.73
C VAL A 563 3.99 7.40 -30.12
N MET A 564 3.67 8.06 -31.23
CA MET A 564 4.33 9.29 -31.65
C MET A 564 3.64 10.51 -31.02
N VAL A 565 4.38 11.35 -30.31
CA VAL A 565 3.90 12.66 -29.83
C VAL A 565 4.36 13.73 -30.82
N THR A 566 3.43 14.46 -31.44
CA THR A 566 3.76 15.49 -32.43
C THR A 566 4.09 16.84 -31.78
N HIS A 567 4.73 17.73 -32.53
CA HIS A 567 5.07 19.07 -32.08
C HIS A 567 3.82 19.96 -31.93
N VAL A 568 3.98 21.11 -31.25
CA VAL A 568 2.96 22.17 -31.24
C VAL A 568 2.70 22.65 -32.67
N GLU A 569 1.43 22.86 -33.00
CA GLU A 569 0.99 23.28 -34.35
C GLU A 569 0.95 24.80 -34.47
N ASP A 570 0.44 25.47 -33.43
CA ASP A 570 0.33 26.92 -33.35
C ASP A 570 0.46 27.42 -31.89
N GLU A 571 0.38 28.73 -31.70
CA GLU A 571 0.50 29.37 -30.38
C GLU A 571 -0.66 28.98 -29.44
N ALA A 572 -1.87 28.83 -29.96
CA ALA A 572 -3.03 28.45 -29.16
C ALA A 572 -2.89 27.02 -28.61
N HIS A 573 -2.45 26.09 -29.47
CA HIS A 573 -2.06 24.74 -29.08
C HIS A 573 -0.90 24.76 -28.09
N ALA A 574 0.14 25.58 -28.28
CA ALA A 574 1.26 25.67 -27.34
C ALA A 574 0.80 26.11 -25.92
N VAL A 575 -0.08 27.11 -25.83
CA VAL A 575 -0.65 27.58 -24.55
C VAL A 575 -1.50 26.50 -23.89
N ALA A 576 -2.34 25.82 -24.66
CA ALA A 576 -3.21 24.74 -24.17
C ALA A 576 -2.39 23.52 -23.72
N ALA A 577 -1.41 23.09 -24.52
CA ALA A 577 -0.51 21.99 -24.20
C ALA A 577 0.30 22.28 -22.93
N LYS A 578 0.83 23.51 -22.78
CA LYS A 578 1.51 23.92 -21.54
C LYS A 578 0.60 23.75 -20.32
N ALA A 579 -0.65 24.25 -20.40
CA ALA A 579 -1.61 24.12 -19.30
C ALA A 579 -1.87 22.65 -18.95
N ALA A 580 -2.11 21.81 -19.98
CA ALA A 580 -2.38 20.39 -19.78
C ALA A 580 -1.18 19.62 -19.19
N LEU A 581 0.05 19.97 -19.58
CA LEU A 581 1.26 19.31 -19.10
C LEU A 581 1.67 19.75 -17.68
N THR A 582 1.43 21.02 -17.32
CA THR A 582 1.89 21.55 -16.02
C THR A 582 0.90 21.28 -14.90
N GLU A 583 -0.40 21.25 -15.17
CA GLU A 583 -1.45 21.20 -14.14
C GLU A 583 -1.64 19.79 -13.55
N PRO A 584 -1.33 19.55 -12.25
CA PRO A 584 -1.55 18.26 -11.62
C PRO A 584 -3.02 17.86 -11.56
N ASP A 585 -3.90 18.80 -11.26
CA ASP A 585 -5.32 18.54 -10.99
C ASP A 585 -6.10 18.13 -12.24
N LEU A 586 -5.57 18.36 -13.44
CA LEU A 586 -6.19 17.89 -14.69
C LEU A 586 -6.31 16.35 -14.72
N LEU A 587 -5.37 15.64 -14.10
CA LEU A 587 -5.43 14.19 -13.96
C LEU A 587 -6.58 13.76 -13.04
N LEU A 588 -6.81 14.50 -11.96
CA LEU A 588 -7.95 14.27 -11.07
C LEU A 588 -9.27 14.58 -11.77
N THR A 589 -9.33 15.65 -12.57
CA THR A 589 -10.49 15.97 -13.40
C THR A 589 -10.83 14.82 -14.35
N LEU A 590 -9.81 14.13 -14.89
CA LEU A 590 -9.99 12.91 -15.69
C LEU A 590 -10.48 11.71 -14.87
N ALA A 591 -9.92 11.48 -13.68
CA ALA A 591 -10.11 10.25 -12.92
C ALA A 591 -11.40 10.25 -12.06
N ILE A 592 -11.59 11.31 -11.28
CA ILE A 592 -12.70 11.48 -10.32
C ILE A 592 -13.70 12.55 -10.79
N GLY A 593 -13.23 13.54 -11.55
CA GLY A 593 -14.05 14.69 -11.97
C GLY A 593 -14.38 15.61 -10.79
N GLY A 594 -15.42 16.43 -10.97
CA GLY A 594 -15.90 17.37 -9.95
C GLY A 594 -15.40 18.80 -10.13
N ASP A 595 -16.17 19.75 -9.60
CA ASP A 595 -15.93 21.18 -9.87
C ASP A 595 -14.90 21.80 -8.93
N HIS A 596 -14.67 21.18 -7.78
CA HIS A 596 -13.70 21.62 -6.76
C HIS A 596 -12.24 21.62 -7.23
N LEU A 597 -11.93 20.91 -8.32
CA LEU A 597 -10.61 20.90 -8.96
C LEU A 597 -10.47 22.14 -9.87
N GLU A 598 -10.48 23.33 -9.29
CA GLU A 598 -10.59 24.61 -10.03
C GLU A 598 -9.46 24.78 -11.06
N GLU A 599 -8.22 24.48 -10.66
CA GLU A 599 -7.05 24.55 -11.51
C GLU A 599 -7.09 23.49 -12.62
N GLY A 600 -7.42 22.24 -12.27
CA GLY A 600 -7.59 21.15 -13.23
C GLY A 600 -8.68 21.43 -14.27
N ASN A 601 -9.81 21.97 -13.83
CA ASN A 601 -10.93 22.38 -14.69
C ASN A 601 -10.54 23.56 -15.59
N ARG A 602 -9.74 24.50 -15.10
CA ARG A 602 -9.21 25.61 -15.90
C ARG A 602 -8.23 25.12 -16.97
N ALA A 603 -7.39 24.13 -16.66
CA ALA A 603 -6.52 23.50 -17.65
C ALA A 603 -7.34 22.71 -18.69
N LEU A 604 -8.41 22.03 -18.27
CA LEU A 604 -9.34 21.36 -19.18
C LEU A 604 -10.02 22.36 -20.12
N ASP A 605 -10.47 23.51 -19.61
CA ASP A 605 -11.08 24.57 -20.44
C ASP A 605 -10.10 25.11 -21.48
N LYS A 606 -8.86 25.38 -21.10
CA LYS A 606 -7.80 25.78 -22.05
C LYS A 606 -7.54 24.72 -23.12
N ALA A 607 -7.62 23.44 -22.77
CA ALA A 607 -7.49 22.36 -23.75
C ALA A 607 -8.69 22.31 -24.72
N MET A 608 -9.89 22.58 -24.22
CA MET A 608 -11.11 22.67 -25.04
C MET A 608 -11.13 23.88 -25.98
N ASP A 609 -10.46 24.98 -25.62
CA ASP A 609 -10.31 26.19 -26.46
C ASP A 609 -9.36 25.98 -27.65
N SER A 610 -8.48 24.96 -27.62
CA SER A 610 -7.59 24.62 -28.71
C SER A 610 -8.27 23.66 -29.70
N PRO A 611 -8.41 24.00 -30.99
CA PRO A 611 -8.96 23.08 -31.99
C PRO A 611 -8.19 21.76 -32.10
N VAL A 612 -6.88 21.78 -31.80
CA VAL A 612 -6.00 20.60 -31.84
C VAL A 612 -6.26 19.67 -30.65
N LEU A 613 -6.39 20.21 -29.43
CA LEU A 613 -6.55 19.40 -28.22
C LEU A 613 -8.01 19.09 -27.87
N SER A 614 -8.95 19.94 -28.27
CA SER A 614 -10.38 19.81 -27.94
C SER A 614 -10.96 18.43 -28.25
N PRO A 615 -10.70 17.79 -29.42
CA PRO A 615 -11.19 16.44 -29.69
C PRO A 615 -10.68 15.37 -28.70
N HIS A 616 -9.49 15.56 -28.13
CA HIS A 616 -8.87 14.62 -27.20
C HIS A 616 -9.39 14.76 -25.77
N PHE A 617 -9.86 15.96 -25.39
CA PHE A 617 -10.37 16.30 -24.06
C PHE A 617 -11.91 16.34 -23.96
N ALA A 618 -12.62 16.34 -25.09
CA ALA A 618 -14.08 16.44 -25.15
C ALA A 618 -14.80 15.43 -24.25
N VAL A 619 -14.30 14.19 -24.17
CA VAL A 619 -14.86 13.15 -23.29
C VAL A 619 -14.74 13.51 -21.80
N LEU A 620 -13.64 14.12 -21.38
CA LEU A 620 -13.41 14.53 -19.99
C LEU A 620 -14.35 15.68 -19.63
N LYS A 621 -14.45 16.68 -20.52
CA LYS A 621 -15.37 17.80 -20.35
C LYS A 621 -16.83 17.34 -20.34
N ALA A 622 -17.20 16.41 -21.21
CA ALA A 622 -18.53 15.81 -21.24
C ALA A 622 -18.86 15.08 -19.92
N LYS A 623 -17.91 14.35 -19.33
CA LYS A 623 -18.09 13.72 -18.01
C LYS A 623 -18.25 14.77 -16.90
N GLN A 624 -17.43 15.82 -16.89
CA GLN A 624 -17.51 16.91 -15.91
C GLN A 624 -18.91 17.56 -15.93
N VAL A 625 -19.39 17.94 -17.11
CA VAL A 625 -20.68 18.63 -17.30
C VAL A 625 -21.86 17.68 -17.11
N GLY A 626 -21.75 16.45 -17.62
CA GLY A 626 -22.82 15.46 -17.62
C GLY A 626 -23.12 14.89 -16.23
N ARG A 627 -22.14 14.86 -15.34
CA ARG A 627 -22.29 14.37 -13.96
C ARG A 627 -22.69 15.49 -13.02
N ARG A 628 -23.45 15.15 -11.97
CA ARG A 628 -23.72 16.07 -10.85
C ARG A 628 -22.45 16.29 -10.03
N PHE A 629 -22.37 17.43 -9.36
CA PHE A 629 -21.33 17.71 -8.36
C PHE A 629 -21.84 18.73 -7.34
N GLY A 630 -21.87 18.39 -6.05
CA GLY A 630 -22.45 19.25 -5.02
C GLY A 630 -23.89 19.68 -5.38
N LYS A 631 -24.12 21.00 -5.44
CA LYS A 631 -25.43 21.57 -5.85
C LYS A 631 -25.66 21.62 -7.36
N ARG A 632 -24.63 21.40 -8.20
CA ARG A 632 -24.77 21.43 -9.65
C ARG A 632 -25.41 20.12 -10.15
N LYS A 633 -26.53 20.25 -10.86
CA LYS A 633 -27.16 19.13 -11.56
C LYS A 633 -26.31 18.71 -12.76
N GLY A 634 -26.25 17.41 -13.03
CA GLY A 634 -25.65 16.90 -14.26
C GLY A 634 -26.46 17.34 -15.49
N ASN A 635 -25.77 17.63 -16.59
CA ASN A 635 -26.39 18.07 -17.84
C ASN A 635 -25.93 17.21 -19.01
N ALA A 636 -26.65 16.11 -19.24
CA ALA A 636 -26.36 15.17 -20.32
C ALA A 636 -26.49 15.78 -21.73
N ALA A 637 -27.43 16.70 -21.94
CA ALA A 637 -27.59 17.36 -23.24
C ALA A 637 -26.36 18.23 -23.58
N GLU A 638 -25.87 18.98 -22.61
CA GLU A 638 -24.66 19.78 -22.77
C GLU A 638 -23.41 18.90 -22.92
N ALA A 639 -23.34 17.79 -22.18
CA ALA A 639 -22.28 16.80 -22.35
C ALA A 639 -22.18 16.28 -23.80
N MET A 640 -23.32 16.04 -24.46
CA MET A 640 -23.33 15.62 -25.88
C MET A 640 -22.88 16.73 -26.83
N LYS A 641 -23.21 18.00 -26.56
CA LYS A 641 -22.73 19.12 -27.38
C LYS A 641 -21.22 19.29 -27.27
N VAL A 642 -20.69 19.16 -26.04
CA VAL A 642 -19.26 19.24 -25.75
C VAL A 642 -18.45 18.16 -26.46
N LEU A 643 -19.01 16.97 -26.67
CA LEU A 643 -18.34 15.89 -27.42
C LEU A 643 -18.06 16.27 -28.89
N GLY A 644 -18.91 17.10 -29.49
CA GLY A 644 -18.80 17.47 -30.89
C GLY A 644 -18.95 16.28 -31.85
N ASP A 645 -18.46 16.43 -33.08
CA ASP A 645 -18.69 15.47 -34.16
C ASP A 645 -17.64 14.36 -34.29
N ALA A 646 -16.43 14.61 -33.81
CA ALA A 646 -15.30 13.70 -33.97
C ALA A 646 -14.41 13.62 -32.70
N PRO A 647 -14.96 13.24 -31.53
CA PRO A 647 -14.14 13.07 -30.35
C PRO A 647 -13.20 11.87 -30.50
N VAL A 648 -11.99 12.00 -29.98
CA VAL A 648 -11.08 10.86 -29.78
C VAL A 648 -11.55 10.12 -28.53
N ILE A 649 -12.17 8.95 -28.72
CA ILE A 649 -12.87 8.22 -27.65
C ILE A 649 -12.56 6.72 -27.72
N SER A 650 -12.24 6.12 -26.57
CA SER A 650 -12.08 4.65 -26.49
C SER A 650 -13.43 3.94 -26.35
N SER A 651 -13.47 2.63 -26.61
CA SER A 651 -14.71 1.85 -26.49
C SER A 651 -15.30 1.89 -25.07
N SER A 652 -14.45 1.85 -24.04
CA SER A 652 -14.87 1.98 -22.64
C SER A 652 -15.42 3.37 -22.31
N GLU A 653 -14.85 4.43 -22.89
CA GLU A 653 -15.36 5.79 -22.71
C GLU A 653 -16.69 6.01 -23.42
N ALA A 654 -16.84 5.49 -24.64
CA ALA A 654 -18.09 5.53 -25.38
C ALA A 654 -19.23 4.86 -24.60
N ARG A 655 -18.97 3.71 -23.97
CA ARG A 655 -19.94 3.04 -23.08
C ARG A 655 -20.34 3.95 -21.91
N ARG A 656 -19.38 4.58 -21.22
CA ARG A 656 -19.69 5.51 -20.10
C ARG A 656 -20.48 6.74 -20.54
N ILE A 657 -20.21 7.28 -21.73
CA ILE A 657 -20.97 8.38 -22.31
C ILE A 657 -22.41 7.93 -22.63
N ALA A 658 -22.59 6.73 -23.17
CA ALA A 658 -23.92 6.17 -23.42
C ALA A 658 -24.71 5.98 -22.11
N GLU A 659 -24.07 5.54 -21.03
CA GLU A 659 -24.70 5.50 -19.69
C GLU A 659 -25.10 6.87 -19.19
N LEU A 660 -24.25 7.90 -19.36
CA LEU A 660 -24.58 9.29 -18.98
C LEU A 660 -25.79 9.84 -19.75
N ALA A 661 -26.04 9.33 -20.96
CA ALA A 661 -27.22 9.69 -21.73
C ALA A 661 -28.51 9.02 -21.20
N LYS A 662 -28.41 7.93 -20.42
CA LYS A 662 -29.58 7.24 -19.86
C LYS A 662 -30.22 8.12 -18.79
N GLY A 663 -31.46 8.54 -19.05
CA GLY A 663 -32.25 9.41 -18.17
C GLY A 663 -32.36 10.86 -18.63
N ALA A 664 -31.67 11.24 -19.72
CA ALA A 664 -31.83 12.56 -20.32
C ALA A 664 -33.04 12.63 -21.26
N ASP A 665 -33.58 13.83 -21.48
CA ASP A 665 -34.65 14.06 -22.45
C ASP A 665 -34.18 13.67 -23.87
N LYS A 666 -34.88 12.69 -24.46
CA LYS A 666 -34.58 12.14 -25.78
C LYS A 666 -34.63 13.20 -26.88
N ALA A 667 -35.53 14.18 -26.77
CA ALA A 667 -35.64 15.25 -27.77
C ALA A 667 -34.41 16.18 -27.71
N ALA A 668 -33.95 16.51 -26.50
CA ALA A 668 -32.75 17.32 -26.28
C ALA A 668 -31.46 16.60 -26.72
N LEU A 669 -31.35 15.29 -26.47
CA LEU A 669 -30.24 14.46 -26.95
C LEU A 669 -30.20 14.38 -28.47
N LYS A 670 -31.33 14.17 -29.15
CA LYS A 670 -31.41 14.09 -30.61
C LYS A 670 -30.97 15.38 -31.30
N LYS A 671 -31.21 16.54 -30.68
CA LYS A 671 -30.75 17.84 -31.18
C LYS A 671 -29.25 18.08 -30.94
N SER A 672 -28.67 17.42 -29.93
CA SER A 672 -27.33 17.70 -29.44
C SER A 672 -26.28 16.65 -29.85
N CYS A 673 -26.70 15.47 -30.32
CA CYS A 673 -25.82 14.39 -30.78
C CYS A 673 -25.81 14.32 -32.30
N SER A 674 -24.65 14.40 -32.94
CA SER A 674 -24.55 14.22 -34.38
C SER A 674 -24.65 12.75 -34.80
N LYS A 675 -24.96 12.52 -36.08
CA LYS A 675 -25.06 11.16 -36.65
C LYS A 675 -23.75 10.39 -36.56
N ALA A 676 -22.62 11.08 -36.72
CA ALA A 676 -21.28 10.50 -36.61
C ALA A 676 -21.02 10.02 -35.18
N LEU A 677 -21.27 10.87 -34.19
CA LEU A 677 -21.15 10.50 -32.77
C LEU A 677 -22.08 9.34 -32.40
N ALA A 678 -23.34 9.37 -32.85
CA ALA A 678 -24.29 8.29 -32.62
C ALA A 678 -23.82 6.95 -33.20
N SER A 679 -23.20 6.97 -34.39
CA SER A 679 -22.61 5.77 -34.99
C SER A 679 -21.41 5.27 -34.19
N THR A 680 -20.53 6.15 -33.72
CA THR A 680 -19.38 5.78 -32.88
C THR A 680 -19.83 5.15 -31.56
N LEU A 681 -20.83 5.73 -30.89
CA LEU A 681 -21.42 5.18 -29.67
C LEU A 681 -22.10 3.83 -29.93
N LYS A 682 -22.74 3.64 -31.08
CA LYS A 682 -23.36 2.38 -31.51
C LYS A 682 -22.33 1.28 -31.74
N THR A 683 -21.27 1.56 -32.49
CA THR A 683 -20.20 0.60 -32.78
C THR A 683 -19.47 0.17 -31.51
N ALA A 684 -19.20 1.10 -30.59
CA ALA A 684 -18.58 0.80 -29.30
C ALA A 684 -19.44 -0.07 -28.37
N ALA A 685 -20.73 -0.24 -28.69
CA ALA A 685 -21.67 -0.99 -27.88
C ALA A 685 -22.18 -2.30 -28.51
N ASN A 686 -21.64 -2.69 -29.68
CA ASN A 686 -21.86 -4.01 -30.26
C ASN A 686 -21.17 -5.07 -29.38
N GLY A 687 -21.94 -5.54 -28.40
CA GLY A 687 -21.55 -6.44 -27.32
C GLY A 687 -22.64 -6.50 -26.25
N ASP A 688 -23.53 -5.49 -26.18
CA ASP A 688 -24.56 -5.40 -25.14
C ASP A 688 -25.91 -4.88 -25.68
N ARG A 689 -27.00 -5.63 -25.44
CA ARG A 689 -28.35 -5.40 -26.02
C ARG A 689 -28.97 -4.05 -25.62
N MET A 690 -28.47 -3.37 -24.59
CA MET A 690 -29.07 -2.15 -24.03
C MET A 690 -28.77 -0.86 -24.79
N VAL A 691 -27.62 -0.75 -25.48
CA VAL A 691 -27.24 0.51 -26.19
C VAL A 691 -27.90 0.62 -27.56
N ALA A 692 -28.32 -0.52 -28.13
CA ALA A 692 -29.17 -0.56 -29.31
C ALA A 692 -30.45 0.30 -29.14
N ALA A 693 -31.02 0.36 -27.93
CA ALA A 693 -32.22 1.16 -27.64
C ALA A 693 -31.99 2.70 -27.72
N LEU A 694 -30.75 3.17 -27.50
CA LEU A 694 -30.39 4.58 -27.65
C LEU A 694 -30.17 4.91 -29.13
N ALA A 695 -29.52 4.00 -29.87
CA ALA A 695 -29.35 4.11 -31.32
C ALA A 695 -30.69 4.04 -32.08
N ASP A 696 -31.62 3.18 -31.67
CA ASP A 696 -32.95 3.04 -32.27
C ASP A 696 -33.87 4.24 -31.95
N SER A 697 -33.55 5.03 -30.91
CA SER A 697 -34.26 6.28 -30.60
C SER A 697 -33.73 7.50 -31.36
N VAL A 698 -32.54 7.38 -31.96
CA VAL A 698 -31.87 8.43 -32.76
C VAL A 698 -32.00 8.17 -34.27
N GLY A 699 -32.21 6.89 -34.66
CA GLY A 699 -32.52 6.45 -36.03
C GLY A 699 -33.74 7.10 -36.64
#